data_AF-A0A672MUE3-F1
#
_entry.id   AF-A0A672MUE3-F1
#
_cell.length_a   1.000
_cell.length_b   1.000
_cell.length_c   1.000
_cell.angle_alpha   90.00
_cell.angle_beta   90.00
_cell.angle_gamma   90.00
#
_symmetry.space_group_name_H-M   'P 1'
#
loop_
_entity.id
_entity.type
_entity.pdbx_description
1 polymer ?
#
loop_
_entity_poly.entity_id
_entity_poly.type
_entity_poly.pdbx_seq_one_letter_code
_entity_poly.pdbx_strand_id
1 'polypeptide(L)'
;MLSRLFRLHGLLVASHPWEVIVGTVAVTMCLMSMNAFATNDQICAWNRQCPKAQEKILSGDVIILTVTRCVAIVYIYIQFKNLRRLGSKYILGIAGLFTIFSSFVFSSVVVHFLGKELTGLNEALPFFLLLIDLSKACTLAKFALSSNSQEEVRENIAQGMAILGPTFTLDAVVECLVIGVGTVSGVRQLEIMCSFGCMSVLANYFAFMTFFPACVSLVLELSRESREGRPIWQLSHFARVLEEEEGNKPNPVTQKVKMIMSLGLALVHAHSRLVTESQTHNMSGSDVVLPAPNMDVDLEQVITLSLALLLAAKYVFFEQAETESSLSIKSPVATPSCSLTNRRGDERCQRESAPPKALMVVPMNKSEGELPDPSHGHQTDELQSHQRRPVDECLMILKDPRRGARCLTNVEVMALVECRGILGYRLEAVMESPERGVAIRREILSSKLPAASALENLPYRHYDYSQLSGGVSSRVLADGMTRGPVVQMPSACRAAEVKGWLESPEGFSAVKQAFDHTSRFARLDRLQVSLAGRNLYIRFQSQTGDAMGMNMLSKGTEQALDRLQERYPDMRLLAVSGNYCTDKKPAAVNWIHGRGKSAVCEAVIPARVVQEVLKSSTAALVELNISKNLVGSAMAGSIGGFNAHAANIVTAIYIACGQDPAQTVGSSNCITLMECVGTDGEDLCVSCTMPSLELGTVGGGTGLPAQHACLQMLGVHGSSDQCPGENSRTLARIVCATVLAGELSLMAALAAGHLVKSHMTHNRYNTHLHL
;
A
#
# COMPACT_ATOMS: atom_id res chain seq x y z
N MET A 1 11.09 -14.42 -34.46
CA MET A 1 10.06 -13.83 -35.35
C MET A 1 8.73 -13.63 -34.63
N LEU A 2 8.16 -14.66 -33.99
CA LEU A 2 6.82 -14.61 -33.38
C LEU A 2 6.56 -13.39 -32.47
N SER A 3 7.42 -13.11 -31.48
CA SER A 3 7.28 -11.93 -30.60
C SER A 3 7.27 -10.59 -31.33
N ARG A 4 7.92 -10.47 -32.51
CA ARG A 4 7.89 -9.25 -33.33
C ARG A 4 6.51 -9.04 -33.97
N LEU A 5 5.82 -10.12 -34.35
CA LEU A 5 4.44 -10.05 -34.86
C LEU A 5 3.48 -9.64 -33.74
N PHE A 6 3.59 -10.24 -32.56
CA PHE A 6 2.77 -9.84 -31.41
C PHE A 6 3.05 -8.40 -30.94
N ARG A 7 4.30 -7.91 -31.05
CA ARG A 7 4.62 -6.50 -30.80
C ARG A 7 3.92 -5.56 -31.80
N LEU A 8 4.00 -5.86 -33.10
CA LEU A 8 3.35 -5.07 -34.15
C LEU A 8 1.83 -5.06 -33.98
N HIS A 9 1.23 -6.21 -33.66
CA HIS A 9 -0.19 -6.34 -33.35
C HIS A 9 -0.59 -5.52 -32.11
N GLY A 10 0.16 -5.64 -31.01
CA GLY A 10 -0.09 -4.86 -29.79
C GLY A 10 0.03 -3.35 -30.02
N LEU A 11 0.99 -2.91 -30.83
CA LEU A 11 1.14 -1.50 -31.21
C LEU A 11 -0.06 -1.00 -32.01
N LEU A 12 -0.52 -1.75 -33.02
CA LEU A 12 -1.70 -1.42 -33.83
C LEU A 12 -2.97 -1.32 -32.97
N VAL A 13 -3.16 -2.27 -32.05
CA VAL A 13 -4.31 -2.29 -31.13
C VAL A 13 -4.27 -1.13 -30.13
N ALA A 14 -3.08 -0.72 -29.67
CA ALA A 14 -2.92 0.38 -28.73
C ALA A 14 -2.95 1.77 -29.38
N SER A 15 -2.57 1.90 -30.66
CA SER A 15 -2.51 3.18 -31.39
C SER A 15 -3.86 3.63 -31.97
N HIS A 16 -4.76 2.68 -32.27
CA HIS A 16 -6.10 2.94 -32.82
C HIS A 16 -7.21 2.35 -31.92
N PRO A 17 -7.29 2.77 -30.64
CA PRO A 17 -8.13 2.07 -29.68
C PRO A 17 -9.63 2.27 -29.94
N TRP A 18 -10.04 3.44 -30.46
CA TRP A 18 -11.43 3.71 -30.83
C TRP A 18 -11.88 2.85 -32.01
N GLU A 19 -11.06 2.80 -33.06
CA GLU A 19 -11.33 2.05 -34.29
C GLU A 19 -11.36 0.55 -34.01
N VAL A 20 -10.48 0.05 -33.13
CA VAL A 20 -10.48 -1.35 -32.70
C VAL A 20 -11.67 -1.67 -31.79
N ILE A 21 -12.02 -0.82 -30.82
CA ILE A 21 -13.20 -1.06 -29.96
C ILE A 21 -14.49 -1.02 -30.78
N VAL A 22 -14.71 0.04 -31.55
CA VAL A 22 -15.90 0.19 -32.39
C VAL A 22 -15.95 -0.90 -33.46
N GLY A 23 -14.83 -1.22 -34.11
CA GLY A 23 -14.74 -2.31 -35.08
C GLY A 23 -15.04 -3.68 -34.48
N THR A 24 -14.50 -3.98 -33.29
CA THR A 24 -14.76 -5.26 -32.61
C THR A 24 -16.22 -5.36 -32.16
N VAL A 25 -16.77 -4.32 -31.55
CA VAL A 25 -18.19 -4.24 -31.15
C VAL A 25 -19.10 -4.35 -32.38
N ALA A 26 -18.81 -3.62 -33.45
CA ALA A 26 -19.59 -3.66 -34.69
C ALA A 26 -19.55 -5.06 -35.33
N VAL A 27 -18.37 -5.70 -35.43
CA VAL A 27 -18.27 -7.09 -35.92
C VAL A 27 -19.07 -8.04 -35.04
N THR A 28 -18.99 -7.95 -33.71
CA THR A 28 -19.81 -8.78 -32.82
C THR A 28 -21.31 -8.51 -33.01
N MET A 29 -21.74 -7.25 -33.09
CA MET A 29 -23.14 -6.90 -33.33
C MET A 29 -23.63 -7.33 -34.71
N CYS A 30 -22.79 -7.25 -35.75
CA CYS A 30 -23.11 -7.77 -37.09
C CYS A 30 -23.24 -9.30 -37.10
N LEU A 31 -22.34 -10.03 -36.42
CA LEU A 31 -22.46 -11.48 -36.24
C LEU A 31 -23.77 -11.87 -35.52
N MET A 32 -24.21 -11.09 -34.53
CA MET A 32 -25.54 -11.27 -33.91
C MET A 32 -26.69 -10.94 -34.87
N SER A 33 -26.57 -9.86 -35.66
CA SER A 33 -27.63 -9.34 -36.52
C SER A 33 -27.85 -10.16 -37.78
N MET A 34 -26.80 -10.80 -38.32
CA MET A 34 -26.88 -11.72 -39.45
C MET A 34 -27.84 -12.90 -39.17
N ASN A 35 -27.92 -13.37 -37.93
CA ASN A 35 -28.89 -14.40 -37.53
C ASN A 35 -30.31 -13.87 -37.25
N ALA A 36 -30.49 -12.56 -37.04
CA ALA A 36 -31.82 -11.97 -36.87
C ALA A 36 -32.58 -11.88 -38.22
N PHE A 37 -31.85 -11.73 -39.33
CA PHE A 37 -32.41 -11.71 -40.69
C PHE A 37 -32.38 -13.08 -41.40
N ALA A 38 -31.62 -14.06 -40.89
CA ALA A 38 -31.64 -15.44 -41.39
C ALA A 38 -32.82 -16.28 -40.84
N THR A 39 -34.00 -15.67 -40.71
CA THR A 39 -35.26 -16.37 -40.42
C THR A 39 -35.94 -16.82 -41.71
N ASN A 40 -35.32 -17.77 -42.42
CA ASN A 40 -36.11 -18.84 -43.05
C ASN A 40 -35.33 -20.10 -43.43
N ASP A 41 -36.07 -21.20 -43.33
CA ASP A 41 -35.88 -22.54 -43.89
C ASP A 41 -34.73 -23.45 -43.44
N GLN A 42 -35.09 -24.73 -43.52
CA GLN A 42 -34.39 -25.91 -43.04
C GLN A 42 -33.09 -26.16 -43.80
N ILE A 43 -32.03 -26.57 -43.07
CA ILE A 43 -31.31 -27.80 -43.43
C ILE A 43 -31.05 -28.60 -42.15
N CYS A 44 -31.62 -29.80 -42.08
CA CYS A 44 -31.18 -30.86 -41.16
C CYS A 44 -30.34 -31.86 -41.96
N ALA A 45 -29.05 -31.98 -41.62
CA ALA A 45 -28.21 -33.15 -41.84
C ALA A 45 -26.96 -32.99 -40.95
N TRP A 46 -26.33 -34.01 -40.37
CA TRP A 46 -26.32 -35.43 -40.78
C TRP A 46 -26.71 -36.39 -39.64
N ASN A 47 -27.63 -37.33 -39.94
CA ASN A 47 -27.87 -38.62 -39.29
C ASN A 47 -27.95 -38.74 -37.75
N ARG A 48 -29.12 -38.39 -37.19
CA ARG A 48 -30.20 -39.37 -36.84
C ARG A 48 -31.45 -38.61 -36.38
N GLN A 49 -32.61 -39.28 -36.35
CA GLN A 49 -33.90 -38.65 -36.04
C GLN A 49 -33.90 -37.97 -34.67
N CYS A 50 -34.42 -36.74 -34.58
CA CYS A 50 -34.73 -36.09 -33.31
C CYS A 50 -36.20 -36.38 -32.91
N PRO A 51 -36.45 -37.20 -31.88
CA PRO A 51 -37.70 -37.08 -31.13
C PRO A 51 -37.68 -35.74 -30.39
N LYS A 52 -38.83 -35.08 -30.27
CA LYS A 52 -39.00 -34.02 -29.26
C LYS A 52 -39.10 -34.69 -27.88
N ALA A 53 -37.96 -35.08 -27.33
CA ALA A 53 -37.87 -35.52 -25.94
C ALA A 53 -38.10 -34.30 -25.04
N GLN A 54 -39.27 -34.24 -24.41
CA GLN A 54 -39.55 -33.24 -23.38
C GLN A 54 -38.89 -33.71 -22.09
N GLU A 55 -37.58 -33.46 -21.97
CA GLU A 55 -36.80 -33.81 -20.79
C GLU A 55 -37.39 -33.13 -19.54
N LYS A 56 -37.79 -33.97 -18.59
CA LYS A 56 -38.08 -33.51 -17.23
C LYS A 56 -36.73 -33.18 -16.60
N ILE A 57 -36.43 -31.88 -16.50
CA ILE A 57 -35.30 -31.38 -15.70
C ILE A 57 -35.40 -32.03 -14.32
N LEU A 58 -34.43 -32.88 -13.99
CA LEU A 58 -34.43 -33.56 -12.71
C LEU A 58 -33.98 -32.55 -11.64
N SER A 59 -34.47 -32.68 -10.42
CA SER A 59 -34.10 -31.77 -9.33
C SER A 59 -32.59 -31.77 -9.02
N GLY A 60 -31.84 -32.79 -9.47
CA GLY A 60 -30.38 -32.85 -9.42
C GLY A 60 -29.68 -31.81 -10.31
N ASP A 61 -30.15 -31.60 -11.54
CA ASP A 61 -29.50 -30.69 -12.50
C ASP A 61 -29.55 -29.25 -11.99
N VAL A 62 -30.70 -28.84 -11.43
CA VAL A 62 -30.88 -27.51 -10.81
C VAL A 62 -29.93 -27.30 -9.63
N ILE A 63 -29.71 -28.34 -8.81
CA ILE A 63 -28.78 -28.28 -7.67
C ILE A 63 -27.34 -28.14 -8.17
N ILE A 64 -26.91 -28.95 -9.16
CA ILE A 64 -25.57 -28.90 -9.73
C ILE A 64 -25.31 -27.55 -10.41
N LEU A 65 -26.25 -27.05 -11.22
CA LEU A 65 -26.15 -25.72 -11.85
C LEU A 65 -26.04 -24.60 -10.81
N THR A 66 -26.78 -24.72 -9.70
CA THR A 66 -26.73 -23.76 -8.59
C THR A 66 -25.39 -23.83 -7.86
N VAL A 67 -24.83 -25.02 -7.61
CA VAL A 67 -23.50 -25.20 -7.02
C VAL A 67 -22.43 -24.60 -7.93
N THR A 68 -22.42 -24.90 -9.22
CA THR A 68 -21.44 -24.35 -10.18
C THR A 68 -21.56 -22.83 -10.30
N ARG A 69 -22.78 -22.27 -10.27
CA ARG A 69 -23.00 -20.81 -10.20
C ARG A 69 -22.46 -20.20 -8.90
N CYS A 70 -22.69 -20.82 -7.75
CA CYS A 70 -22.14 -20.37 -6.47
C CYS A 70 -20.60 -20.40 -6.48
N VAL A 71 -19.99 -21.45 -7.04
CA VAL A 71 -18.52 -21.56 -7.19
C VAL A 71 -17.99 -20.48 -8.14
N ALA A 72 -18.64 -20.22 -9.28
CA ALA A 72 -18.26 -19.15 -10.20
C ALA A 72 -18.38 -17.75 -9.56
N ILE A 73 -19.43 -17.49 -8.78
CA ILE A 73 -19.59 -16.23 -8.03
C ILE A 73 -18.49 -16.08 -6.96
N VAL A 74 -18.13 -17.15 -6.25
CA VAL A 74 -17.03 -17.16 -5.28
C VAL A 74 -15.69 -16.93 -5.97
N TYR A 75 -15.44 -17.57 -7.12
CA TYR A 75 -14.24 -17.36 -7.94
C TYR A 75 -14.11 -15.89 -8.39
N ILE A 76 -15.17 -15.32 -8.97
CA ILE A 76 -15.23 -13.89 -9.33
C ILE A 76 -14.97 -13.02 -8.10
N TYR A 77 -15.63 -13.28 -6.97
CA TYR A 77 -15.41 -12.52 -5.74
C TYR A 77 -13.95 -12.59 -5.24
N ILE A 78 -13.31 -13.77 -5.31
CA ILE A 78 -11.89 -13.97 -4.97
C ILE A 78 -10.99 -13.21 -5.94
N GLN A 79 -11.20 -13.31 -7.25
CA GLN A 79 -10.43 -12.55 -8.24
C GLN A 79 -10.60 -11.03 -8.03
N PHE A 80 -11.82 -10.53 -7.88
CA PHE A 80 -12.08 -9.10 -7.57
C PHE A 80 -11.55 -8.66 -6.19
N LYS A 81 -11.33 -9.59 -5.25
CA LYS A 81 -10.70 -9.30 -3.95
C LYS A 81 -9.17 -9.27 -4.06
N ASN A 82 -8.58 -10.18 -4.83
CA ASN A 82 -7.16 -10.18 -5.17
C ASN A 82 -6.80 -8.93 -5.98
N LEU A 83 -7.65 -8.53 -6.93
CA LEU A 83 -7.50 -7.27 -7.67
C LEU A 83 -7.64 -6.03 -6.79
N ARG A 84 -8.55 -6.02 -5.82
CA ARG A 84 -8.64 -4.93 -4.83
C ARG A 84 -7.41 -4.83 -3.93
N ARG A 85 -6.71 -5.93 -3.63
CA ARG A 85 -5.42 -5.91 -2.90
C ARG A 85 -4.31 -5.22 -3.70
N LEU A 86 -4.41 -5.17 -5.04
CA LEU A 86 -3.44 -4.51 -5.93
C LEU A 86 -3.67 -2.98 -6.09
N GLY A 87 -4.67 -2.41 -5.40
CA GLY A 87 -4.70 -0.97 -5.06
C GLY A 87 -5.18 0.04 -6.11
N SER A 88 -5.28 -0.31 -7.40
CA SER A 88 -5.69 0.65 -8.45
C SER A 88 -7.16 0.54 -8.85
N LYS A 89 -7.90 1.66 -8.73
CA LYS A 89 -9.31 1.78 -9.18
C LYS A 89 -9.48 1.49 -10.68
N TYR A 90 -8.47 1.84 -11.50
CA TYR A 90 -8.51 1.65 -12.95
C TYR A 90 -8.36 0.17 -13.35
N ILE A 91 -7.47 -0.59 -12.69
CA ILE A 91 -7.33 -2.04 -12.95
C ILE A 91 -8.65 -2.75 -12.66
N LEU A 92 -9.34 -2.40 -11.57
CA LEU A 92 -10.63 -2.98 -11.21
C LEU A 92 -11.73 -2.66 -12.23
N GLY A 93 -11.77 -1.42 -12.74
CA GLY A 93 -12.71 -1.01 -13.80
C GLY A 93 -12.43 -1.71 -15.13
N ILE A 94 -11.16 -1.80 -15.55
CA ILE A 94 -10.73 -2.46 -16.78
C ILE A 94 -11.02 -3.97 -16.71
N ALA A 95 -10.70 -4.65 -15.60
CA ALA A 95 -10.99 -6.07 -15.42
C ALA A 95 -12.50 -6.35 -15.41
N GLY A 96 -13.31 -5.47 -14.82
CA GLY A 96 -14.77 -5.53 -14.89
C GLY A 96 -15.32 -5.38 -16.30
N LEU A 97 -14.89 -4.35 -17.02
CA LEU A 97 -15.28 -4.10 -18.42
C LEU A 97 -14.88 -5.26 -19.34
N PHE A 98 -13.67 -5.80 -19.17
CA PHE A 98 -13.18 -6.97 -19.89
C PHE A 98 -14.04 -8.21 -19.63
N THR A 99 -14.36 -8.49 -18.36
CA THR A 99 -15.19 -9.65 -18.00
C THR A 99 -16.58 -9.55 -18.63
N ILE A 100 -17.19 -8.36 -18.61
CA ILE A 100 -18.50 -8.09 -19.22
C ILE A 100 -18.44 -8.28 -20.75
N PHE A 101 -17.44 -7.70 -21.42
CA PHE A 101 -17.32 -7.80 -22.88
C PHE A 101 -16.98 -9.22 -23.33
N SER A 102 -16.06 -9.90 -22.65
CA SER A 102 -15.71 -11.30 -22.94
C SER A 102 -16.94 -12.21 -22.77
N SER A 103 -17.77 -11.98 -21.73
CA SER A 103 -19.06 -12.68 -21.55
C SER A 103 -20.04 -12.41 -22.70
N PHE A 104 -20.07 -11.18 -23.22
CA PHE A 104 -20.92 -10.79 -24.35
C PHE A 104 -20.45 -11.43 -25.66
N VAL A 105 -19.14 -11.43 -25.95
CA VAL A 105 -18.56 -12.13 -27.10
C VAL A 105 -18.83 -13.62 -27.02
N PHE A 106 -18.63 -14.25 -25.86
CA PHE A 106 -18.97 -15.66 -25.65
C PHE A 106 -20.46 -15.94 -25.92
N SER A 107 -21.36 -15.11 -25.38
CA SER A 107 -22.80 -15.26 -25.60
C SER A 107 -23.17 -15.10 -27.07
N SER A 108 -22.58 -14.13 -27.78
CA SER A 108 -22.76 -13.93 -29.22
C SER A 108 -22.25 -15.12 -30.04
N VAL A 109 -21.08 -15.67 -29.68
CA VAL A 109 -20.48 -16.83 -30.35
C VAL A 109 -21.33 -18.07 -30.14
N VAL A 110 -21.82 -18.31 -28.92
CA VAL A 110 -22.76 -19.40 -28.61
C VAL A 110 -24.05 -19.28 -29.41
N VAL A 111 -24.68 -18.10 -29.42
CA VAL A 111 -25.92 -17.84 -30.17
C VAL A 111 -25.73 -18.04 -31.68
N HIS A 112 -24.56 -17.66 -32.22
CA HIS A 112 -24.24 -17.85 -33.64
C HIS A 112 -24.02 -19.34 -34.00
N PHE A 113 -23.22 -20.08 -33.22
CA PHE A 113 -22.82 -21.45 -33.57
C PHE A 113 -23.86 -22.52 -33.21
N LEU A 114 -24.71 -22.29 -32.20
CA LEU A 114 -25.67 -23.32 -31.74
C LEU A 114 -27.13 -23.06 -32.14
N GLY A 115 -27.47 -21.85 -32.58
CA GLY A 115 -28.59 -21.51 -33.48
C GLY A 115 -30.04 -21.79 -33.05
N LYS A 116 -30.35 -22.84 -32.28
CA LYS A 116 -31.72 -23.32 -31.99
C LYS A 116 -31.96 -23.85 -30.57
N GLU A 117 -30.94 -24.00 -29.72
CA GLU A 117 -31.10 -24.40 -28.30
C GLU A 117 -30.47 -23.38 -27.34
N LEU A 118 -31.22 -22.29 -27.08
CA LEU A 118 -30.87 -21.27 -26.06
C LEU A 118 -30.87 -21.81 -24.61
N THR A 119 -31.42 -23.01 -24.39
CA THR A 119 -31.46 -23.71 -23.10
C THR A 119 -30.07 -23.89 -22.50
N GLY A 120 -29.09 -24.34 -23.29
CA GLY A 120 -27.73 -24.61 -22.82
C GLY A 120 -26.89 -23.37 -22.46
N LEU A 121 -27.25 -22.16 -22.90
CA LEU A 121 -26.47 -20.94 -22.59
C LEU A 121 -26.44 -20.67 -21.06
N ASN A 122 -27.56 -20.90 -20.38
CA ASN A 122 -27.69 -20.77 -18.92
C ASN A 122 -26.84 -21.78 -18.13
N GLU A 123 -26.44 -22.86 -18.79
CA GLU A 123 -25.63 -23.96 -18.24
C GLU A 123 -24.15 -23.78 -18.59
N ALA A 124 -23.85 -23.15 -19.73
CA ALA A 124 -22.52 -22.86 -20.23
C ALA A 124 -21.85 -21.64 -19.56
N LEU A 125 -22.63 -20.61 -19.20
CA LEU A 125 -22.10 -19.38 -18.58
C LEU A 125 -21.22 -19.59 -17.33
N PRO A 126 -21.53 -20.50 -16.38
CA PRO A 126 -20.65 -20.78 -15.25
C PRO A 126 -19.28 -21.36 -15.67
N PHE A 127 -19.23 -22.20 -16.72
CA PHE A 127 -17.96 -22.73 -17.23
C PHE A 127 -17.13 -21.66 -17.92
N PHE A 128 -17.77 -20.76 -18.66
CA PHE A 128 -17.09 -19.57 -19.21
C PHE A 128 -16.43 -18.74 -18.09
N LEU A 129 -17.16 -18.46 -17.01
CA LEU A 129 -16.65 -17.68 -15.87
C LEU A 129 -15.55 -18.40 -15.07
N LEU A 130 -15.43 -19.73 -15.18
CA LEU A 130 -14.36 -20.54 -14.56
C LEU A 130 -13.12 -20.68 -15.46
N LEU A 131 -13.27 -20.53 -16.78
CA LEU A 131 -12.18 -20.62 -17.77
C LEU A 131 -11.57 -19.24 -18.12
N ILE A 132 -12.04 -18.17 -17.50
CA ILE A 132 -11.59 -16.80 -17.81
C ILE A 132 -10.31 -16.43 -17.02
N ASP A 133 -9.15 -16.50 -17.68
CA ASP A 133 -7.86 -16.12 -17.08
C ASP A 133 -7.72 -14.60 -16.96
N LEU A 134 -8.10 -14.07 -15.80
CA LEU A 134 -7.91 -12.65 -15.45
C LEU A 134 -6.48 -12.33 -15.00
N SER A 135 -5.66 -13.32 -14.64
CA SER A 135 -4.34 -13.11 -14.04
C SER A 135 -3.39 -12.45 -15.04
N LYS A 136 -3.31 -12.98 -16.25
CA LYS A 136 -2.44 -12.49 -17.34
C LYS A 136 -2.93 -11.15 -17.91
N ALA A 137 -4.25 -10.94 -17.94
CA ALA A 137 -4.85 -9.65 -18.31
C ALA A 137 -4.40 -8.54 -17.35
N CYS A 138 -4.40 -8.83 -16.05
CA CYS A 138 -3.98 -7.87 -15.05
C CYS A 138 -2.47 -7.60 -15.09
N THR A 139 -1.65 -8.58 -15.46
CA THR A 139 -0.23 -8.34 -15.75
C THR A 139 -0.05 -7.38 -16.94
N LEU A 140 -0.72 -7.59 -18.07
CA LEU A 140 -0.65 -6.66 -19.21
C LEU A 140 -1.13 -5.24 -18.85
N ALA A 141 -2.16 -5.10 -18.00
CA ALA A 141 -2.59 -3.80 -17.49
C ALA A 141 -1.52 -3.10 -16.62
N LYS A 142 -0.69 -3.84 -15.86
CA LYS A 142 0.44 -3.26 -15.11
C LYS A 142 1.49 -2.67 -16.07
N PHE A 143 1.80 -3.34 -17.19
CA PHE A 143 2.73 -2.84 -18.21
C PHE A 143 2.27 -1.48 -18.78
N ALA A 144 0.97 -1.29 -19.01
CA ALA A 144 0.45 0.00 -19.48
C ALA A 144 0.50 1.10 -18.41
N LEU A 145 0.20 0.75 -17.15
CA LEU A 145 0.10 1.66 -16.01
C LEU A 145 1.44 2.18 -15.47
N SER A 146 2.57 1.62 -15.88
CA SER A 146 3.91 2.04 -15.46
C SER A 146 4.51 3.18 -16.31
N SER A 147 3.79 3.67 -17.32
CA SER A 147 4.28 4.66 -18.30
C SER A 147 4.13 6.12 -17.84
N ASN A 148 5.02 7.00 -18.29
CA ASN A 148 4.97 8.45 -18.08
C ASN A 148 4.28 9.21 -19.23
N SER A 149 4.43 8.76 -20.48
CA SER A 149 3.87 9.41 -21.69
C SER A 149 2.82 8.54 -22.39
N GLN A 150 2.12 9.07 -23.41
CA GLN A 150 1.17 8.26 -24.21
C GLN A 150 1.86 7.35 -25.23
N GLU A 151 2.97 7.79 -25.82
CA GLU A 151 3.78 6.95 -26.70
C GLU A 151 4.34 5.74 -25.93
N GLU A 152 4.72 5.96 -24.66
CA GLU A 152 5.17 4.92 -23.74
C GLU A 152 4.03 3.99 -23.27
N VAL A 153 2.77 4.44 -23.15
CA VAL A 153 1.63 3.51 -22.96
C VAL A 153 1.56 2.53 -24.12
N ARG A 154 1.62 3.04 -25.36
CA ARG A 154 1.47 2.26 -26.59
C ARG A 154 2.63 1.28 -26.77
N GLU A 155 3.87 1.71 -26.57
CA GLU A 155 5.05 0.84 -26.65
C GLU A 155 5.10 -0.17 -25.48
N ASN A 156 4.72 0.19 -24.26
CA ASN A 156 4.67 -0.76 -23.14
C ASN A 156 3.59 -1.84 -23.33
N ILE A 157 2.41 -1.48 -23.87
CA ILE A 157 1.39 -2.46 -24.26
C ILE A 157 1.92 -3.37 -25.37
N ALA A 158 2.58 -2.82 -26.40
CA ALA A 158 3.19 -3.60 -27.47
C ALA A 158 4.27 -4.57 -26.95
N GLN A 159 5.13 -4.12 -26.04
CA GLN A 159 6.17 -4.91 -25.38
C GLN A 159 5.56 -6.02 -24.49
N GLY A 160 4.53 -5.70 -23.70
CA GLY A 160 3.78 -6.67 -22.91
C GLY A 160 3.13 -7.75 -23.79
N MET A 161 2.52 -7.37 -24.92
CA MET A 161 1.96 -8.30 -25.91
C MET A 161 3.04 -9.17 -26.56
N ALA A 162 4.25 -8.65 -26.81
CA ALA A 162 5.37 -9.41 -27.37
C ALA A 162 5.89 -10.53 -26.44
N ILE A 163 5.74 -10.35 -25.11
CA ILE A 163 6.15 -11.29 -24.07
C ILE A 163 5.02 -12.28 -23.73
N LEU A 164 3.81 -11.76 -23.47
CA LEU A 164 2.67 -12.55 -22.99
C LEU A 164 1.91 -13.26 -24.11
N GLY A 165 1.74 -12.60 -25.27
CA GLY A 165 0.95 -13.10 -26.40
C GLY A 165 1.33 -14.51 -26.89
N PRO A 166 2.62 -14.85 -27.09
CA PRO A 166 3.02 -16.22 -27.45
C PRO A 166 2.58 -17.28 -26.45
N THR A 167 2.72 -16.99 -25.15
CA THR A 167 2.40 -17.93 -24.07
C THR A 167 0.89 -18.10 -23.93
N PHE A 168 0.15 -17.00 -23.99
CA PHE A 168 -1.30 -17.00 -23.91
C PHE A 168 -1.95 -17.70 -25.10
N THR A 169 -1.40 -17.53 -26.31
CA THR A 169 -1.82 -18.26 -27.52
C THR A 169 -1.58 -19.76 -27.36
N LEU A 170 -0.41 -20.16 -26.85
CA LEU A 170 -0.08 -21.56 -26.62
C LEU A 170 -0.96 -22.19 -25.55
N ASP A 171 -1.24 -21.48 -24.45
CA ASP A 171 -2.15 -21.92 -23.40
C ASP A 171 -3.58 -22.11 -23.95
N ALA A 172 -4.12 -21.13 -24.70
CA ALA A 172 -5.45 -21.24 -25.30
C ALA A 172 -5.56 -22.41 -26.30
N VAL A 173 -4.52 -22.67 -27.10
CA VAL A 173 -4.47 -23.84 -27.99
C VAL A 173 -4.41 -25.15 -27.19
N VAL A 174 -3.59 -25.23 -26.14
CA VAL A 174 -3.51 -26.40 -25.27
C VAL A 174 -4.84 -26.67 -24.58
N GLU A 175 -5.47 -25.65 -23.98
CA GLU A 175 -6.76 -25.79 -23.29
C GLU A 175 -7.88 -26.16 -24.27
N CYS A 176 -7.94 -25.55 -25.45
CA CYS A 176 -8.91 -25.93 -26.48
C CYS A 176 -8.72 -27.37 -26.98
N LEU A 177 -7.48 -27.86 -27.09
CA LEU A 177 -7.20 -29.25 -27.48
C LEU A 177 -7.53 -30.25 -26.36
N VAL A 178 -7.23 -29.91 -25.10
CA VAL A 178 -7.53 -30.77 -23.94
C VAL A 178 -9.04 -30.85 -23.70
N ILE A 179 -9.73 -29.71 -23.65
CA ILE A 179 -11.21 -29.67 -23.53
C ILE A 179 -11.84 -30.34 -24.75
N GLY A 180 -11.26 -30.13 -25.94
CA GLY A 180 -11.69 -30.76 -27.18
C GLY A 180 -11.79 -32.29 -27.12
N VAL A 181 -10.99 -32.98 -26.28
CA VAL A 181 -11.05 -34.45 -26.12
C VAL A 181 -12.46 -34.89 -25.68
N GLY A 182 -13.13 -34.11 -24.83
CA GLY A 182 -14.50 -34.40 -24.42
C GLY A 182 -15.55 -34.25 -25.53
N THR A 183 -15.24 -33.54 -26.62
CA THR A 183 -16.13 -33.43 -27.81
C THR A 183 -16.16 -34.68 -28.70
N VAL A 184 -15.37 -35.70 -28.35
CA VAL A 184 -15.29 -37.00 -29.05
C VAL A 184 -15.47 -38.15 -28.04
N SER A 185 -16.22 -37.90 -26.96
CA SER A 185 -16.35 -38.82 -25.83
C SER A 185 -17.50 -39.82 -25.96
N GLY A 186 -18.46 -39.58 -26.85
CA GLY A 186 -19.68 -40.38 -27.01
C GLY A 186 -20.77 -40.08 -25.97
N VAL A 187 -20.52 -39.17 -25.02
CA VAL A 187 -21.48 -38.78 -23.97
C VAL A 187 -22.06 -37.41 -24.32
N ARG A 188 -23.35 -37.38 -24.70
CA ARG A 188 -23.98 -36.21 -25.33
C ARG A 188 -23.87 -34.93 -24.49
N GLN A 189 -24.13 -35.00 -23.18
CA GLN A 189 -24.04 -33.83 -22.31
C GLN A 189 -22.59 -33.32 -22.18
N LEU A 190 -21.61 -34.23 -22.05
CA LEU A 190 -20.19 -33.89 -21.98
C LEU A 190 -19.67 -33.29 -23.30
N GLU A 191 -20.09 -33.80 -24.45
CA GLU A 191 -19.72 -33.25 -25.76
C GLU A 191 -20.21 -31.80 -25.94
N ILE A 192 -21.46 -31.54 -25.53
CA ILE A 192 -22.06 -30.20 -25.53
C ILE A 192 -21.29 -29.26 -24.58
N MET A 193 -21.00 -29.70 -23.35
CA MET A 193 -20.23 -28.92 -22.37
C MET A 193 -18.80 -28.61 -22.84
N CYS A 194 -18.10 -29.59 -23.42
CA CYS A 194 -16.76 -29.41 -23.95
C CYS A 194 -16.75 -28.51 -25.19
N SER A 195 -17.79 -28.57 -26.03
CA SER A 195 -17.98 -27.62 -27.13
C SER A 195 -18.09 -26.19 -26.59
N PHE A 196 -18.94 -25.96 -25.58
CA PHE A 196 -19.03 -24.66 -24.89
C PHE A 196 -17.70 -24.21 -24.27
N GLY A 197 -16.95 -25.12 -23.65
CA GLY A 197 -15.62 -24.84 -23.09
C GLY A 197 -14.61 -24.39 -24.14
N CYS A 198 -14.57 -25.05 -25.31
CA CYS A 198 -13.73 -24.64 -26.44
C CYS A 198 -14.13 -23.24 -26.96
N MET A 199 -15.42 -22.98 -27.17
CA MET A 199 -15.89 -21.67 -27.63
C MET A 199 -15.62 -20.56 -26.59
N SER A 200 -15.67 -20.89 -25.29
CA SER A 200 -15.28 -20.00 -24.19
C SER A 200 -13.81 -19.61 -24.26
N VAL A 201 -12.90 -20.59 -24.38
CA VAL A 201 -11.45 -20.32 -24.48
C VAL A 201 -11.14 -19.46 -25.70
N LEU A 202 -11.76 -19.73 -26.85
CA LEU A 202 -11.58 -18.93 -28.07
C LEU A 202 -12.15 -17.51 -27.95
N ALA A 203 -13.33 -17.34 -27.36
CA ALA A 203 -13.94 -16.02 -27.13
C ALA A 203 -13.08 -15.17 -26.17
N ASN A 204 -12.60 -15.77 -25.07
CA ASN A 204 -11.71 -15.10 -24.13
C ASN A 204 -10.36 -14.76 -24.77
N TYR A 205 -9.79 -15.68 -25.56
CA TYR A 205 -8.56 -15.42 -26.30
C TYR A 205 -8.71 -14.22 -27.25
N PHE A 206 -9.78 -14.19 -28.05
CA PHE A 206 -10.05 -13.08 -28.96
C PHE A 206 -10.22 -11.76 -28.20
N ALA A 207 -11.04 -11.72 -27.15
CA ALA A 207 -11.25 -10.53 -26.33
C ALA A 207 -9.96 -10.01 -25.69
N PHE A 208 -9.08 -10.89 -25.19
CA PHE A 208 -7.78 -10.50 -24.63
C PHE A 208 -6.82 -9.96 -25.70
N MET A 209 -6.82 -10.54 -26.91
CA MET A 209 -5.86 -10.18 -27.95
C MET A 209 -6.25 -8.92 -28.73
N THR A 210 -7.50 -8.46 -28.67
CA THR A 210 -8.00 -7.30 -29.44
C THR A 210 -8.66 -6.23 -28.56
N PHE A 211 -9.72 -6.57 -27.84
CA PHE A 211 -10.52 -5.59 -27.08
C PHE A 211 -9.80 -5.12 -25.82
N PHE A 212 -9.18 -6.04 -25.07
CA PHE A 212 -8.53 -5.71 -23.80
C PHE A 212 -7.42 -4.65 -23.91
N PRO A 213 -6.43 -4.76 -24.83
CA PRO A 213 -5.33 -3.81 -24.88
C PRO A 213 -5.79 -2.46 -25.44
N ALA A 214 -6.79 -2.44 -26.34
CA ALA A 214 -7.45 -1.22 -26.81
C ALA A 214 -8.18 -0.50 -25.66
N CYS A 215 -8.93 -1.23 -24.82
CA CYS A 215 -9.58 -0.65 -23.64
C CYS A 215 -8.58 -0.14 -22.60
N VAL A 216 -7.46 -0.84 -22.38
CA VAL A 216 -6.38 -0.37 -21.50
C VAL A 216 -5.80 0.94 -22.04
N SER A 217 -5.50 1.02 -23.35
CA SER A 217 -5.02 2.24 -23.99
C SER A 217 -6.02 3.39 -23.84
N LEU A 218 -7.29 3.18 -24.22
CA LEU A 218 -8.33 4.20 -24.20
C LEU A 218 -8.65 4.73 -22.79
N VAL A 219 -8.73 3.85 -21.78
CA VAL A 219 -9.01 4.26 -20.40
C VAL A 219 -7.86 5.12 -19.85
N LEU A 220 -6.61 4.86 -20.26
CA LEU A 220 -5.45 5.68 -19.89
C LEU A 220 -5.37 6.99 -20.69
N GLU A 221 -5.89 7.00 -21.92
CA GLU A 221 -6.06 8.19 -22.76
C GLU A 221 -7.07 9.17 -22.13
N LEU A 222 -8.32 8.74 -21.97
CA LEU A 222 -9.41 9.53 -21.37
C LEU A 222 -9.14 9.94 -19.90
N SER A 223 -8.48 9.08 -19.13
CA SER A 223 -8.12 9.40 -17.74
C SER A 223 -7.00 10.45 -17.64
N ARG A 224 -6.19 10.65 -18.68
CA ARG A 224 -5.18 11.72 -18.76
C ARG A 224 -5.75 13.00 -19.37
N GLU A 225 -6.66 12.92 -20.36
CA GLU A 225 -7.31 14.11 -20.92
C GLU A 225 -8.23 14.84 -19.93
N SER A 226 -8.98 14.11 -19.10
CA SER A 226 -9.82 14.71 -18.04
C SER A 226 -9.03 15.35 -16.88
N ARG A 227 -7.70 15.34 -16.93
CA ARG A 227 -6.80 15.80 -15.86
C ARG A 227 -5.57 16.48 -16.42
N GLU A 228 -5.69 17.78 -16.71
CA GLU A 228 -4.60 18.67 -17.18
C GLU A 228 -3.20 18.27 -16.65
N GLY A 229 -2.43 17.60 -17.50
CA GLY A 229 -0.98 17.41 -17.37
C GLY A 229 -0.45 16.61 -16.16
N ARG A 230 -1.27 15.92 -15.36
CA ARG A 230 -0.76 15.15 -14.19
C ARG A 230 -0.68 13.64 -14.47
N PRO A 231 0.54 13.03 -14.50
CA PRO A 231 0.68 11.58 -14.68
C PRO A 231 0.09 10.81 -13.50
N ILE A 232 -0.36 9.59 -13.76
CA ILE A 232 -1.10 8.76 -12.82
C ILE A 232 -0.18 7.65 -12.28
N TRP A 233 -0.11 7.54 -10.94
CA TRP A 233 0.59 6.52 -10.14
C TRP A 233 2.12 6.64 -9.92
N GLN A 234 2.56 5.99 -8.83
CA GLN A 234 3.91 6.05 -8.26
C GLN A 234 4.85 5.09 -9.01
N LEU A 235 5.67 5.63 -9.92
CA LEU A 235 6.50 4.79 -10.81
C LEU A 235 7.55 3.94 -10.10
N SER A 236 8.02 4.27 -8.90
CA SER A 236 9.07 3.49 -8.23
C SER A 236 8.67 2.06 -7.87
N HIS A 237 7.39 1.80 -7.58
CA HIS A 237 6.91 0.46 -7.27
C HIS A 237 6.62 -0.37 -8.53
N PHE A 238 6.13 0.25 -9.61
CA PHE A 238 5.81 -0.46 -10.85
C PHE A 238 7.01 -0.63 -11.78
N ALA A 239 7.96 0.29 -11.81
CA ALA A 239 9.23 0.10 -12.53
C ALA A 239 10.03 -1.09 -11.96
N ARG A 240 10.02 -1.27 -10.63
CA ARG A 240 10.67 -2.44 -10.00
C ARG A 240 9.94 -3.76 -10.31
N VAL A 241 8.62 -3.72 -10.47
CA VAL A 241 7.83 -4.90 -10.91
C VAL A 241 8.08 -5.21 -12.40
N LEU A 242 8.29 -4.19 -13.26
CA LEU A 242 8.74 -4.40 -14.64
C LEU A 242 10.10 -5.10 -14.69
N GLU A 243 11.09 -4.63 -13.92
CA GLU A 243 12.42 -5.25 -13.84
C GLU A 243 12.36 -6.68 -13.26
N GLU A 244 11.49 -6.94 -12.28
CA GLU A 244 11.31 -8.29 -11.72
C GLU A 244 10.54 -9.25 -12.65
N GLU A 245 9.61 -8.77 -13.47
CA GLU A 245 8.90 -9.59 -14.47
C GLU A 245 9.69 -9.76 -15.80
N GLU A 246 10.58 -8.85 -16.19
CA GLU A 246 11.50 -9.06 -17.34
C GLU A 246 12.45 -10.25 -17.13
N GLY A 247 12.77 -10.55 -15.86
CA GLY A 247 13.50 -11.75 -15.46
C GLY A 247 12.67 -13.05 -15.52
N ASN A 248 11.34 -12.95 -15.54
CA ASN A 248 10.43 -14.09 -15.44
C ASN A 248 9.96 -14.60 -16.82
N LYS A 249 10.91 -14.73 -17.76
CA LYS A 249 10.63 -15.29 -19.09
C LYS A 249 10.12 -16.74 -18.94
N PRO A 250 8.99 -17.10 -19.55
CA PRO A 250 8.41 -18.44 -19.43
C PRO A 250 9.43 -19.50 -19.83
N ASN A 251 9.62 -20.50 -18.97
CA ASN A 251 10.70 -21.47 -19.12
C ASN A 251 10.65 -22.12 -20.52
N PRO A 252 11.72 -21.99 -21.33
CA PRO A 252 11.73 -22.48 -22.71
C PRO A 252 11.61 -24.01 -22.81
N VAL A 253 11.96 -24.74 -21.74
CA VAL A 253 11.71 -26.18 -21.64
C VAL A 253 10.21 -26.45 -21.53
N THR A 254 9.52 -25.77 -20.61
CA THR A 254 8.07 -25.91 -20.40
C THR A 254 7.28 -25.52 -21.65
N GLN A 255 7.67 -24.45 -22.35
CA GLN A 255 7.04 -24.08 -23.63
C GLN A 255 7.24 -25.16 -24.71
N LYS A 256 8.46 -25.70 -24.87
CA LYS A 256 8.72 -26.80 -25.81
C LYS A 256 7.92 -28.07 -25.47
N VAL A 257 7.82 -28.42 -24.20
CA VAL A 257 6.99 -29.55 -23.73
C VAL A 257 5.51 -29.31 -24.06
N LYS A 258 4.97 -28.11 -23.77
CA LYS A 258 3.59 -27.73 -24.15
C LYS A 258 3.37 -27.83 -25.66
N MET A 259 4.31 -27.38 -26.50
CA MET A 259 4.22 -27.49 -27.96
C MET A 259 4.20 -28.95 -28.45
N ILE A 260 5.06 -29.81 -27.91
CA ILE A 260 5.09 -31.25 -28.24
C ILE A 260 3.78 -31.92 -27.80
N MET A 261 3.29 -31.61 -26.60
CA MET A 261 2.03 -32.12 -26.06
C MET A 261 0.82 -31.68 -26.90
N SER A 262 0.74 -30.40 -27.30
CA SER A 262 -0.33 -29.91 -28.18
C SER A 262 -0.27 -30.53 -29.57
N LEU A 263 0.92 -30.76 -30.13
CA LEU A 263 1.06 -31.45 -31.41
C LEU A 263 0.58 -32.91 -31.32
N GLY A 264 0.94 -33.60 -30.23
CA GLY A 264 0.43 -34.95 -29.94
C GLY A 264 -1.09 -35.01 -29.80
N LEU A 265 -1.68 -34.10 -29.02
CA LEU A 265 -3.14 -34.00 -28.87
C LEU A 265 -3.84 -33.67 -30.21
N ALA A 266 -3.29 -32.76 -31.01
CA ALA A 266 -3.85 -32.41 -32.32
C ALA A 266 -3.82 -33.61 -33.29
N LEU A 267 -2.76 -34.42 -33.26
CA LEU A 267 -2.67 -35.67 -34.04
C LEU A 267 -3.66 -36.73 -33.56
N VAL A 268 -3.85 -36.88 -32.23
CA VAL A 268 -4.88 -37.76 -31.66
C VAL A 268 -6.28 -37.32 -32.08
N HIS A 269 -6.56 -36.01 -32.07
CA HIS A 269 -7.82 -35.43 -32.55
C HIS A 269 -8.09 -35.71 -34.03
N ALA A 270 -7.10 -35.45 -34.88
CA ALA A 270 -7.21 -35.71 -36.31
C ALA A 270 -7.43 -37.21 -36.58
N HIS A 271 -6.64 -38.08 -35.95
CA HIS A 271 -6.77 -39.53 -36.11
C HIS A 271 -8.13 -40.04 -35.59
N SER A 272 -8.59 -39.57 -34.43
CA SER A 272 -9.86 -39.97 -33.85
C SER A 272 -11.03 -39.63 -34.78
N ARG A 273 -11.11 -38.39 -35.29
CA ARG A 273 -12.18 -37.97 -36.20
C ARG A 273 -12.13 -38.69 -37.56
N LEU A 274 -10.94 -38.89 -38.13
CA LEU A 274 -10.78 -39.67 -39.38
C LEU A 274 -11.21 -41.14 -39.22
N VAL A 275 -10.99 -41.74 -38.05
CA VAL A 275 -11.48 -43.10 -37.74
C VAL A 275 -13.00 -43.12 -37.56
N THR A 276 -13.60 -42.07 -36.97
CA THR A 276 -15.07 -41.98 -36.82
C THR A 276 -15.77 -41.86 -38.17
N GLU A 277 -15.23 -41.06 -39.11
CA GLU A 277 -15.72 -41.01 -40.50
C GLU A 277 -15.51 -42.33 -41.27
N SER A 278 -14.41 -43.04 -40.99
CA SER A 278 -14.14 -44.33 -41.65
C SER A 278 -15.10 -45.44 -41.23
N GLN A 279 -15.63 -45.41 -40.00
CA GLN A 279 -16.58 -46.42 -39.51
C GLN A 279 -18.03 -46.15 -39.94
N THR A 280 -18.44 -44.91 -40.23
CA THR A 280 -19.83 -44.62 -40.65
C THR A 280 -20.19 -45.13 -42.05
N HIS A 281 -19.20 -45.54 -42.86
CA HIS A 281 -19.43 -46.18 -44.15
C HIS A 281 -19.54 -47.72 -44.10
N ASN A 282 -19.17 -48.36 -42.99
CA ASN A 282 -19.15 -49.83 -42.84
C ASN A 282 -19.67 -50.25 -41.46
N MET A 283 -20.98 -50.50 -41.35
CA MET A 283 -21.64 -51.57 -40.56
C MET A 283 -23.14 -51.28 -40.37
N SER A 284 -23.98 -51.96 -41.16
CA SER A 284 -25.34 -52.32 -40.72
C SER A 284 -25.29 -53.74 -40.13
N GLY A 285 -25.65 -53.93 -38.86
CA GLY A 285 -25.60 -55.27 -38.25
C GLY A 285 -25.91 -55.29 -36.74
N SER A 286 -27.19 -55.43 -36.42
CA SER A 286 -27.78 -56.25 -35.35
C SER A 286 -27.02 -56.57 -34.04
N ASP A 287 -27.59 -56.06 -32.94
CA ASP A 287 -28.22 -56.85 -31.84
C ASP A 287 -27.48 -57.33 -30.54
N VAL A 288 -28.19 -57.01 -29.43
CA VAL A 288 -28.43 -57.80 -28.18
C VAL A 288 -27.57 -57.59 -26.90
N VAL A 289 -28.10 -56.69 -26.05
CA VAL A 289 -28.46 -56.80 -24.60
C VAL A 289 -27.53 -57.47 -23.56
N LEU A 290 -27.30 -56.76 -22.45
CA LEU A 290 -27.36 -57.25 -21.05
C LEU A 290 -27.66 -56.07 -20.08
N PRO A 291 -28.58 -56.18 -19.11
CA PRO A 291 -28.89 -55.09 -18.16
C PRO A 291 -28.03 -55.16 -16.88
N ALA A 292 -27.56 -54.00 -16.42
CA ALA A 292 -26.86 -53.83 -15.14
C ALA A 292 -27.75 -53.10 -14.11
N PRO A 293 -27.53 -53.28 -12.79
CA PRO A 293 -28.50 -52.89 -11.76
C PRO A 293 -28.48 -51.39 -11.42
N ASN A 294 -29.64 -50.88 -10.99
CA ASN A 294 -29.83 -49.48 -10.58
C ASN A 294 -28.89 -49.07 -9.44
N MET A 295 -28.12 -48.01 -9.69
CA MET A 295 -27.60 -47.10 -8.68
C MET A 295 -27.97 -45.69 -9.13
N ASP A 296 -28.92 -45.05 -8.42
CA ASP A 296 -29.43 -43.71 -8.73
C ASP A 296 -28.38 -42.62 -8.41
N VAL A 297 -27.40 -42.45 -9.30
CA VAL A 297 -26.85 -41.13 -9.65
C VAL A 297 -26.51 -41.18 -11.14
N ASP A 298 -27.01 -40.22 -11.92
CA ASP A 298 -26.73 -40.20 -13.35
C ASP A 298 -25.21 -40.04 -13.59
N LEU A 299 -24.64 -40.90 -14.43
CA LEU A 299 -23.19 -40.93 -14.66
C LEU A 299 -22.72 -39.58 -15.26
N GLU A 300 -23.58 -38.95 -16.05
CA GLU A 300 -23.37 -37.62 -16.65
C GLU A 300 -23.30 -36.51 -15.58
N GLN A 301 -24.14 -36.59 -14.54
CA GLN A 301 -24.14 -35.67 -13.39
C GLN A 301 -22.87 -35.82 -12.52
N VAL A 302 -22.41 -37.06 -12.30
CA VAL A 302 -21.17 -37.33 -11.55
C VAL A 302 -19.95 -36.76 -12.30
N ILE A 303 -19.84 -37.02 -13.61
CA ILE A 303 -18.75 -36.50 -14.45
C ILE A 303 -18.75 -34.96 -14.44
N THR A 304 -19.92 -34.35 -14.60
CA THR A 304 -20.09 -32.88 -14.59
C THR A 304 -19.66 -32.26 -13.27
N LEU A 305 -20.11 -32.81 -12.13
CA LEU A 305 -19.73 -32.31 -10.81
C LEU A 305 -18.25 -32.53 -10.52
N SER A 306 -17.69 -33.68 -10.89
CA SER A 306 -16.25 -33.97 -10.75
C SER A 306 -15.38 -33.02 -11.57
N LEU A 307 -15.76 -32.72 -12.82
CA LEU A 307 -15.04 -31.78 -13.68
C LEU A 307 -15.08 -30.35 -13.11
N ALA A 308 -16.26 -29.90 -12.65
CA ALA A 308 -16.41 -28.60 -12.00
C ALA A 308 -15.57 -28.47 -10.72
N LEU A 309 -15.53 -29.53 -9.88
CA LEU A 309 -14.71 -29.57 -8.68
C LEU A 309 -13.20 -29.64 -8.97
N LEU A 310 -12.77 -30.38 -10.00
CA LEU A 310 -11.37 -30.44 -10.44
C LEU A 310 -10.87 -29.10 -10.99
N LEU A 311 -11.70 -28.43 -11.81
CA LEU A 311 -11.42 -27.08 -12.30
C LEU A 311 -11.37 -26.07 -11.15
N ALA A 312 -12.37 -26.09 -10.26
CA ALA A 312 -12.37 -25.25 -9.07
C ALA A 312 -11.13 -25.51 -8.19
N ALA A 313 -10.69 -26.76 -8.03
CA ALA A 313 -9.50 -27.08 -7.26
C ALA A 313 -8.21 -26.56 -7.93
N LYS A 314 -8.05 -26.72 -9.25
CA LYS A 314 -6.94 -26.16 -10.03
C LYS A 314 -6.84 -24.64 -9.82
N TYR A 315 -7.94 -23.92 -9.99
CA TYR A 315 -7.91 -22.45 -9.95
C TYR A 315 -7.94 -21.85 -8.54
N VAL A 316 -8.59 -22.49 -7.56
CA VAL A 316 -8.62 -21.97 -6.17
C VAL A 316 -7.36 -22.31 -5.38
N PHE A 317 -6.76 -23.49 -5.57
CA PHE A 317 -5.59 -23.92 -4.78
C PHE A 317 -4.26 -23.83 -5.53
N PHE A 318 -4.20 -24.18 -6.81
CA PHE A 318 -2.93 -24.16 -7.58
C PHE A 318 -2.58 -22.78 -8.13
N GLU A 319 -3.52 -22.05 -8.74
CA GLU A 319 -3.27 -20.69 -9.26
C GLU A 319 -3.07 -19.67 -8.11
N GLN A 320 -3.75 -19.87 -6.97
CA GLN A 320 -3.45 -19.10 -5.75
C GLN A 320 -2.06 -19.42 -5.20
N ALA A 321 -1.59 -20.68 -5.29
CA ALA A 321 -0.22 -21.03 -4.90
C ALA A 321 0.84 -20.48 -5.86
N GLU A 322 0.59 -20.38 -7.17
CA GLU A 322 1.52 -19.72 -8.11
C GLU A 322 1.57 -18.19 -7.88
N THR A 323 0.43 -17.55 -7.61
CA THR A 323 0.41 -16.11 -7.27
C THR A 323 1.02 -15.83 -5.89
N GLU A 324 0.84 -16.68 -4.88
CA GLU A 324 1.54 -16.56 -3.59
C GLU A 324 3.04 -16.92 -3.71
N SER A 325 3.43 -17.88 -4.56
CA SER A 325 4.82 -18.25 -4.82
C SER A 325 5.60 -17.12 -5.52
N SER A 326 5.02 -16.51 -6.56
CA SER A 326 5.62 -15.36 -7.24
C SER A 326 5.76 -14.12 -6.32
N LEU A 327 4.92 -14.00 -5.29
CA LEU A 327 5.06 -12.99 -4.22
C LEU A 327 6.00 -13.41 -3.08
N SER A 328 6.34 -14.70 -2.96
CA SER A 328 7.15 -15.26 -1.86
C SER A 328 8.65 -15.36 -2.21
N ILE A 329 9.01 -15.48 -3.50
CA ILE A 329 10.41 -15.54 -3.93
C ILE A 329 11.04 -14.12 -3.96
N LYS A 330 11.38 -13.61 -2.77
CA LYS A 330 12.60 -12.83 -2.46
C LYS A 330 12.57 -12.27 -1.03
N SER A 331 13.14 -13.05 -0.10
CA SER A 331 13.91 -12.49 1.01
C SER A 331 15.19 -13.31 1.14
N PRO A 332 16.38 -12.69 1.13
CA PRO A 332 17.64 -13.43 1.18
C PRO A 332 17.91 -13.89 2.62
N VAL A 333 17.43 -15.10 2.94
CA VAL A 333 17.86 -15.80 4.16
C VAL A 333 19.20 -16.48 3.88
N ALA A 334 20.26 -15.98 4.53
CA ALA A 334 21.56 -16.64 4.53
C ALA A 334 21.57 -17.78 5.57
N THR A 335 21.87 -19.00 5.12
CA THR A 335 22.04 -20.21 5.95
C THR A 335 23.05 -21.17 5.27
N PRO A 336 23.68 -22.12 5.99
CA PRO A 336 25.15 -22.12 6.03
C PRO A 336 25.83 -23.46 5.68
N SER A 337 27.17 -23.49 5.82
CA SER A 337 28.11 -24.63 5.72
C SER A 337 28.49 -25.06 4.28
N CYS A 338 29.66 -25.68 4.00
CA CYS A 338 30.66 -26.22 4.92
C CYS A 338 32.12 -26.24 4.37
N SER A 339 33.08 -26.10 5.29
CA SER A 339 34.37 -26.81 5.43
C SER A 339 35.39 -26.94 4.28
N LEU A 340 36.61 -26.45 4.56
CA LEU A 340 37.89 -27.13 4.30
C LEU A 340 38.89 -26.77 5.40
N THR A 341 39.65 -27.74 5.93
CA THR A 341 40.52 -27.57 7.12
C THR A 341 42.00 -27.83 6.84
N ASN A 342 42.85 -27.00 7.48
CA ASN A 342 44.27 -27.23 7.83
C ASN A 342 45.29 -27.62 6.74
N ARG A 343 46.33 -26.78 6.59
CA ARG A 343 47.65 -27.05 7.22
C ARG A 343 48.53 -25.80 7.35
N ARG A 344 49.55 -25.91 8.22
CA ARG A 344 50.47 -24.86 8.71
C ARG A 344 51.56 -24.48 7.71
N GLY A 345 52.10 -23.27 7.87
CA GLY A 345 53.44 -22.84 7.43
C GLY A 345 53.77 -21.47 8.05
N ASP A 346 54.94 -21.32 8.65
CA ASP A 346 55.36 -20.12 9.39
C ASP A 346 55.72 -18.92 8.49
N GLU A 347 55.57 -17.67 8.97
CA GLU A 347 56.72 -16.82 9.36
C GLU A 347 56.34 -15.40 9.88
N ARG A 348 56.79 -15.13 11.12
CA ARG A 348 57.29 -13.86 11.74
C ARG A 348 56.63 -12.46 11.54
N CYS A 349 56.24 -11.90 12.71
CA CYS A 349 56.63 -10.58 13.28
C CYS A 349 56.23 -9.25 12.58
N GLN A 350 56.05 -8.12 13.27
CA GLN A 350 55.66 -7.77 14.66
C GLN A 350 55.25 -6.27 14.68
N ARG A 351 54.63 -5.78 15.78
CA ARG A 351 54.30 -4.34 15.99
C ARG A 351 55.57 -3.53 16.31
N GLU A 352 55.60 -2.21 16.03
CA GLU A 352 55.34 -1.12 17.01
C GLU A 352 55.49 0.31 16.41
N SER A 353 55.66 1.37 17.22
CA SER A 353 55.04 2.71 17.00
C SER A 353 55.93 3.99 17.00
N ALA A 354 55.52 5.00 16.20
CA ALA A 354 55.78 6.47 16.32
C ALA A 354 57.25 6.99 16.17
N PRO A 355 57.57 8.31 16.12
CA PRO A 355 56.80 9.57 15.88
C PRO A 355 57.37 10.41 14.67
N PRO A 356 57.06 11.71 14.41
CA PRO A 356 57.30 12.38 13.11
C PRO A 356 58.58 13.24 12.98
N LYS A 357 58.91 13.68 11.76
CA LYS A 357 59.91 14.73 11.44
C LYS A 357 59.45 15.68 10.32
N ALA A 358 59.81 16.96 10.44
CA ALA A 358 59.58 18.03 9.48
C ALA A 358 60.82 18.35 8.62
N LEU A 359 60.65 19.10 7.53
CA LEU A 359 61.60 19.84 6.67
C LEU A 359 60.80 20.34 5.42
N MET A 360 61.01 21.48 4.75
CA MET A 360 61.83 22.69 4.99
C MET A 360 61.26 23.86 4.14
N VAL A 361 61.63 25.12 4.43
CA VAL A 361 61.19 26.34 3.71
C VAL A 361 62.30 26.92 2.82
N VAL A 362 61.97 27.48 1.65
CA VAL A 362 62.83 28.39 0.84
C VAL A 362 61.95 29.54 0.25
N PRO A 363 62.43 30.80 0.11
CA PRO A 363 61.52 31.97 0.08
C PRO A 363 61.51 32.85 -1.21
N MET A 364 60.46 33.68 -1.28
CA MET A 364 60.31 35.03 -1.89
C MET A 364 60.82 35.37 -3.32
N ASN A 365 59.94 36.06 -4.08
CA ASN A 365 60.24 37.45 -4.47
C ASN A 365 58.97 38.31 -4.68
N LYS A 366 59.08 39.63 -4.46
CA LYS A 366 58.01 40.65 -4.64
C LYS A 366 58.12 41.36 -6.01
N SER A 367 57.03 41.98 -6.46
CA SER A 367 57.06 43.28 -7.16
C SER A 367 55.77 44.07 -6.86
N GLU A 368 55.85 45.41 -6.89
CA GLU A 368 54.89 46.33 -6.25
C GLU A 368 54.16 47.23 -7.28
N GLY A 369 53.06 47.87 -6.86
CA GLY A 369 52.26 48.78 -7.69
C GLY A 369 51.15 49.51 -6.93
N GLU A 370 51.50 50.63 -6.30
CA GLU A 370 50.65 51.60 -5.57
C GLU A 370 50.21 52.77 -6.48
N LEU A 371 49.24 53.68 -6.23
CA LEU A 371 48.23 54.05 -5.20
C LEU A 371 47.23 55.04 -5.95
N PRO A 372 46.32 55.88 -5.37
CA PRO A 372 45.84 56.06 -3.99
C PRO A 372 44.29 56.07 -3.79
N ASP A 373 43.89 56.03 -2.52
CA ASP A 373 42.53 56.32 -1.96
C ASP A 373 42.48 57.77 -1.39
N PRO A 374 41.31 58.32 -0.98
CA PRO A 374 41.19 58.63 0.46
C PRO A 374 39.76 58.58 1.10
N SER A 375 39.57 57.59 1.98
CA SER A 375 39.31 57.72 3.44
C SER A 375 38.05 58.42 4.00
N HIS A 376 37.26 57.66 4.80
CA HIS A 376 37.26 57.70 6.28
C HIS A 376 36.06 56.90 6.85
N GLY A 377 36.17 56.10 7.92
CA GLY A 377 37.36 55.67 8.65
C GLY A 377 37.03 54.56 9.67
N HIS A 378 37.89 53.55 9.79
CA HIS A 378 37.81 52.53 10.83
C HIS A 378 38.68 52.92 12.03
N GLN A 379 38.11 52.89 13.24
CA GLN A 379 38.92 52.79 14.46
C GLN A 379 39.28 51.33 14.71
N THR A 380 40.56 51.09 14.98
CA THR A 380 41.11 49.84 15.49
C THR A 380 40.77 49.69 16.97
N ASP A 381 40.38 48.49 17.38
CA ASP A 381 40.45 48.07 18.80
C ASP A 381 40.93 46.61 18.91
N GLU A 382 41.56 46.34 20.06
CA GLU A 382 42.60 45.33 20.30
C GLU A 382 42.24 43.84 20.10
N LEU A 383 43.25 43.08 19.69
CA LEU A 383 43.24 41.61 19.66
C LEU A 383 43.47 41.02 21.07
N GLN A 384 42.45 41.02 21.93
CA GLN A 384 42.54 40.36 23.24
C GLN A 384 42.23 38.86 23.17
N SER A 385 43.17 38.03 23.63
CA SER A 385 42.96 36.59 23.84
C SER A 385 42.07 36.34 25.07
N HIS A 386 40.75 36.38 24.91
CA HIS A 386 39.82 36.10 26.01
C HIS A 386 39.88 34.62 26.45
N GLN A 387 40.46 34.42 27.63
CA GLN A 387 40.41 33.16 28.36
C GLN A 387 38.96 32.92 28.85
N ARG A 388 38.43 31.69 28.67
CA ARG A 388 37.05 31.32 29.04
C ARG A 388 36.80 31.59 30.53
N ARG A 389 35.87 32.48 30.86
CA ARG A 389 35.49 32.80 32.26
C ARG A 389 34.79 31.60 32.94
N PRO A 390 34.81 31.53 34.28
CA PRO A 390 34.03 30.54 35.03
C PRO A 390 32.54 30.62 34.72
N VAL A 391 31.85 29.46 34.81
CA VAL A 391 30.42 29.34 34.47
C VAL A 391 29.56 30.21 35.38
N ASP A 392 29.91 30.34 36.67
CA ASP A 392 29.19 31.17 37.64
C ASP A 392 29.32 32.68 37.33
N GLU A 393 30.50 33.12 36.88
CA GLU A 393 30.70 34.51 36.43
C GLU A 393 29.88 34.79 35.16
N CYS A 394 29.87 33.84 34.22
CA CYS A 394 29.04 33.93 33.01
C CYS A 394 27.54 33.98 33.33
N LEU A 395 27.08 33.24 34.34
CA LEU A 395 25.70 33.31 34.86
C LEU A 395 25.38 34.65 35.50
N MET A 396 26.32 35.28 36.23
CA MET A 396 26.14 36.62 36.78
C MET A 396 26.05 37.67 35.67
N ILE A 397 26.91 37.60 34.66
CA ILE A 397 26.89 38.49 33.49
C ILE A 397 25.58 38.37 32.71
N LEU A 398 25.06 37.14 32.54
CA LEU A 398 23.79 36.89 31.87
C LEU A 398 22.59 37.47 32.62
N LYS A 399 22.62 37.44 33.96
CA LYS A 399 21.55 37.95 34.84
C LYS A 399 21.61 39.47 35.06
N ASP A 400 22.72 40.13 34.73
CA ASP A 400 22.88 41.58 34.84
C ASP A 400 22.07 42.30 33.73
N PRO A 401 21.05 43.12 34.07
CA PRO A 401 20.22 43.83 33.09
C PRO A 401 20.99 44.79 32.18
N ARG A 402 22.20 45.22 32.57
CA ARG A 402 23.04 46.14 31.79
C ARG A 402 24.02 45.40 30.88
N ARG A 403 24.35 44.13 31.15
CA ARG A 403 25.36 43.37 30.39
C ARG A 403 24.69 42.36 29.47
N GLY A 404 24.00 41.35 30.00
CA GLY A 404 23.27 40.34 29.23
C GLY A 404 24.14 39.48 28.30
N ALA A 405 23.48 38.73 27.40
CA ALA A 405 24.13 37.73 26.53
C ALA A 405 25.16 38.30 25.54
N ARG A 406 25.04 39.58 25.16
CA ARG A 406 26.01 40.31 24.31
C ARG A 406 27.42 40.42 24.92
N CYS A 407 27.56 40.28 26.25
CA CYS A 407 28.86 40.33 26.93
C CYS A 407 29.54 38.96 27.10
N LEU A 408 28.94 37.89 26.54
CA LEU A 408 29.45 36.52 26.57
C LEU A 408 29.92 36.10 25.17
N THR A 409 30.99 35.32 25.10
CA THR A 409 31.45 34.68 23.85
C THR A 409 30.60 33.43 23.52
N ASN A 410 30.60 32.97 22.26
CA ASN A 410 29.86 31.75 21.89
C ASN A 410 30.30 30.53 22.73
N VAL A 411 31.61 30.39 22.98
CA VAL A 411 32.18 29.31 23.82
C VAL A 411 31.65 29.35 25.26
N GLU A 412 31.45 30.53 25.84
CA GLU A 412 30.86 30.70 27.18
C GLU A 412 29.36 30.44 27.19
N VAL A 413 28.63 30.80 26.13
CA VAL A 413 27.20 30.45 25.99
C VAL A 413 27.03 28.94 25.83
N MET A 414 27.89 28.27 25.05
CA MET A 414 27.92 26.81 24.94
C MET A 414 28.16 26.15 26.31
N ALA A 415 29.12 26.66 27.09
CA ALA A 415 29.37 26.22 28.47
C ALA A 415 28.12 26.32 29.36
N LEU A 416 27.39 27.43 29.26
CA LEU A 416 26.15 27.64 30.01
C LEU A 416 25.04 26.66 29.59
N VAL A 417 24.99 26.24 28.31
CA VAL A 417 24.03 25.22 27.84
C VAL A 417 24.43 23.83 28.34
N GLU A 418 25.71 23.48 28.30
CA GLU A 418 26.24 22.20 28.83
C GLU A 418 25.95 22.04 30.34
N CYS A 419 26.20 23.09 31.12
CA CYS A 419 25.92 23.12 32.56
C CYS A 419 24.44 23.39 32.93
N ARG A 420 23.51 23.39 31.95
CA ARG A 420 22.07 23.70 32.11
C ARG A 420 21.74 25.09 32.68
N GLY A 421 22.70 26.01 32.70
CA GLY A 421 22.49 27.43 33.03
C GLY A 421 21.63 28.17 32.00
N ILE A 422 21.66 27.73 30.74
CA ILE A 422 20.70 28.11 29.69
C ILE A 422 20.07 26.82 29.15
N LEU A 423 18.73 26.77 29.07
CA LEU A 423 18.03 25.66 28.41
C LEU A 423 18.22 25.80 26.89
N GLY A 424 18.76 24.77 26.24
CA GLY A 424 19.16 24.83 24.83
C GLY A 424 18.05 25.25 23.85
N TYR A 425 16.79 24.96 24.16
CA TYR A 425 15.63 25.36 23.35
C TYR A 425 15.22 26.85 23.51
N ARG A 426 15.79 27.56 24.49
CA ARG A 426 15.55 29.00 24.75
C ARG A 426 16.64 29.92 24.21
N LEU A 427 17.66 29.39 23.53
CA LEU A 427 18.81 30.16 23.03
C LEU A 427 18.38 31.43 22.27
N GLU A 428 17.43 31.31 21.34
CA GLU A 428 16.93 32.43 20.53
C GLU A 428 16.20 33.52 21.33
N ALA A 429 15.65 33.17 22.49
CA ALA A 429 14.95 34.08 23.39
C ALA A 429 15.83 34.61 24.54
N VAL A 430 17.08 34.13 24.65
CA VAL A 430 18.05 34.51 25.70
C VAL A 430 19.25 35.27 25.11
N MET A 431 19.60 35.01 23.85
CA MET A 431 20.59 35.80 23.10
C MET A 431 20.02 37.16 22.68
N GLU A 432 20.90 38.12 22.44
CA GLU A 432 20.56 39.47 21.97
C GLU A 432 20.00 39.49 20.53
N SER A 433 20.25 38.44 19.75
CA SER A 433 19.53 38.18 18.50
C SER A 433 19.19 36.70 18.36
N PRO A 434 18.00 36.36 17.84
CA PRO A 434 17.62 34.97 17.60
C PRO A 434 18.50 34.30 16.52
N GLU A 435 19.02 35.05 15.54
CA GLU A 435 20.02 34.53 14.58
C GLU A 435 21.30 34.03 15.29
N ARG A 436 21.78 34.75 16.32
CA ARG A 436 22.90 34.29 17.14
C ARG A 436 22.54 33.06 17.97
N GLY A 437 21.33 32.98 18.49
CA GLY A 437 20.82 31.77 19.15
C GLY A 437 20.86 30.54 18.25
N VAL A 438 20.49 30.70 16.97
CA VAL A 438 20.57 29.65 15.95
C VAL A 438 22.02 29.34 15.56
N ALA A 439 22.90 30.34 15.45
CA ALA A 439 24.34 30.12 15.21
C ALA A 439 24.96 29.22 16.29
N ILE A 440 24.75 29.57 17.56
CA ILE A 440 25.28 28.82 18.71
C ILE A 440 24.65 27.42 18.79
N ARG A 441 23.35 27.26 18.50
CA ARG A 441 22.74 25.92 18.41
C ARG A 441 23.37 25.08 17.31
N ARG A 442 23.73 25.67 16.16
CA ARG A 442 24.43 24.98 15.06
C ARG A 442 25.85 24.57 15.44
N GLU A 443 26.59 25.40 16.18
CA GLU A 443 27.90 25.04 16.76
C GLU A 443 27.77 23.85 17.73
N ILE A 444 26.78 23.88 18.65
CA ILE A 444 26.47 22.80 19.60
C ILE A 444 26.01 21.50 18.90
N LEU A 445 25.36 21.60 17.74
CA LEU A 445 24.95 20.45 16.95
C LEU A 445 26.09 19.89 16.11
N SER A 446 26.90 20.76 15.49
CA SER A 446 28.07 20.38 14.66
C SER A 446 29.05 19.48 15.42
N SER A 447 29.32 19.78 16.70
CA SER A 447 30.18 18.95 17.56
C SER A 447 29.60 17.58 17.93
N LYS A 448 28.32 17.32 17.63
CA LYS A 448 27.61 16.05 17.89
C LYS A 448 27.30 15.26 16.61
N LEU A 449 27.55 15.83 15.44
CA LEU A 449 27.32 15.17 14.16
C LEU A 449 28.55 14.33 13.75
N PRO A 450 28.36 13.20 13.04
CA PRO A 450 29.48 12.41 12.51
C PRO A 450 30.40 13.17 11.54
N ALA A 451 29.90 14.25 10.94
CA ALA A 451 30.66 15.18 10.12
C ALA A 451 30.31 16.63 10.50
N ALA A 452 31.28 17.37 11.04
CA ALA A 452 31.07 18.74 11.53
C ALA A 452 30.62 19.72 10.44
N SER A 453 31.05 19.51 9.19
CA SER A 453 30.69 20.31 8.00
C SER A 453 29.27 20.05 7.47
N ALA A 454 28.52 19.09 8.02
CA ALA A 454 27.18 18.76 7.53
C ALA A 454 26.17 19.92 7.61
N LEU A 455 26.45 20.95 8.42
CA LEU A 455 25.63 22.17 8.55
C LEU A 455 26.16 23.35 7.72
N GLU A 456 27.36 23.26 7.15
CA GLU A 456 28.08 24.40 6.54
C GLU A 456 27.29 25.04 5.39
N ASN A 457 26.73 24.21 4.51
CA ASN A 457 25.90 24.64 3.37
C ASN A 457 24.41 24.86 3.71
N LEU A 458 23.99 24.71 4.98
CA LEU A 458 22.61 24.93 5.40
C LEU A 458 22.42 26.41 5.80
N PRO A 459 21.74 27.25 4.99
CA PRO A 459 21.61 28.68 5.27
C PRO A 459 20.82 28.95 6.55
N TYR A 460 21.20 30.02 7.25
CA TYR A 460 20.54 30.47 8.50
C TYR A 460 20.70 31.97 8.79
N ARG A 461 21.60 32.68 8.10
CA ARG A 461 21.80 34.13 8.32
C ARG A 461 20.76 34.94 7.55
N HIS A 462 20.44 36.14 8.05
CA HIS A 462 19.51 37.08 7.43
C HIS A 462 18.07 36.57 7.28
N TYR A 463 17.66 35.64 8.16
CA TYR A 463 16.28 35.18 8.28
C TYR A 463 15.59 35.91 9.46
N ASP A 464 14.35 36.37 9.27
CA ASP A 464 13.60 37.05 10.33
C ASP A 464 13.00 36.05 11.33
N TYR A 465 13.85 35.61 12.26
CA TYR A 465 13.46 34.73 13.35
C TYR A 465 12.46 35.36 14.34
N SER A 466 12.23 36.69 14.31
CA SER A 466 11.23 37.31 15.19
C SER A 466 9.81 36.88 14.83
N GLN A 467 9.56 36.49 13.58
CA GLN A 467 8.28 35.95 13.10
C GLN A 467 7.99 34.53 13.61
N LEU A 468 9.00 33.81 14.13
CA LEU A 468 8.82 32.49 14.75
C LEU A 468 8.42 32.57 16.24
N SER A 469 8.34 33.77 16.82
CA SER A 469 8.12 33.99 18.26
C SER A 469 6.73 33.56 18.77
N GLY A 470 5.76 33.28 17.88
CA GLY A 470 4.45 32.74 18.25
C GLY A 470 4.49 31.25 18.61
N GLY A 471 5.41 30.48 18.01
CA GLY A 471 5.57 29.05 18.24
C GLY A 471 4.36 28.19 17.87
N VAL A 472 4.41 26.90 18.26
CA VAL A 472 3.26 25.98 18.21
C VAL A 472 2.99 25.49 19.63
N SER A 473 1.81 25.78 20.15
CA SER A 473 1.34 25.24 21.42
C SER A 473 0.81 23.82 21.20
N SER A 474 1.16 22.87 22.08
CA SER A 474 0.69 21.48 21.95
C SER A 474 0.45 20.81 23.30
N ARG A 475 -0.52 19.90 23.33
CA ARG A 475 -0.93 19.12 24.52
C ARG A 475 -1.23 17.67 24.14
N VAL A 476 -0.94 16.75 25.06
CA VAL A 476 -1.44 15.37 25.02
C VAL A 476 -2.72 15.32 25.84
N LEU A 477 -3.82 14.87 25.23
CA LEU A 477 -5.16 14.81 25.80
C LEU A 477 -5.45 13.44 26.44
N ALA A 478 -4.85 12.37 25.89
CA ALA A 478 -4.96 11.00 26.43
C ALA A 478 -3.71 10.18 26.09
N ASP A 479 -3.41 9.19 26.94
CA ASP A 479 -2.27 8.28 26.80
C ASP A 479 -2.71 6.86 27.19
N GLY A 480 -3.07 6.05 26.20
CA GLY A 480 -3.48 4.66 26.42
C GLY A 480 -3.52 3.87 25.12
N MET A 481 -2.59 2.94 24.96
CA MET A 481 -2.62 1.96 23.86
C MET A 481 -3.75 0.93 24.12
N THR A 482 -4.19 0.20 23.09
CA THR A 482 -5.31 -0.74 23.22
C THR A 482 -5.07 -2.12 22.62
N ARG A 483 -5.76 -3.12 23.19
CA ARG A 483 -5.93 -4.47 22.66
C ARG A 483 -7.40 -4.86 22.73
N GLY A 484 -7.93 -5.45 21.67
CA GLY A 484 -9.35 -5.78 21.53
C GLY A 484 -9.59 -7.24 21.14
N PRO A 485 -9.48 -8.20 22.07
CA PRO A 485 -9.87 -9.60 21.89
C PRO A 485 -11.34 -9.77 21.52
N VAL A 486 -11.64 -10.95 20.98
CA VAL A 486 -13.00 -11.46 20.82
C VAL A 486 -13.13 -12.79 21.54
N VAL A 487 -14.09 -12.85 22.44
CA VAL A 487 -14.50 -14.05 23.19
C VAL A 487 -15.94 -14.40 22.85
N GLN A 488 -16.34 -15.64 23.12
CA GLN A 488 -17.62 -16.18 22.72
C GLN A 488 -18.24 -17.00 23.85
N MET A 489 -19.51 -16.71 24.15
CA MET A 489 -20.31 -17.43 25.14
C MET A 489 -21.26 -18.45 24.47
N PRO A 490 -21.90 -19.35 25.25
CA PRO A 490 -22.93 -20.27 24.71
C PRO A 490 -24.16 -19.54 24.15
N SER A 491 -24.58 -18.42 24.76
CA SER A 491 -25.76 -17.64 24.35
C SER A 491 -25.52 -16.13 24.44
N ALA A 492 -26.37 -15.34 23.76
CA ALA A 492 -26.32 -13.88 23.83
C ALA A 492 -26.68 -13.35 25.23
N CYS A 493 -27.61 -14.00 25.94
CA CYS A 493 -27.95 -13.65 27.32
C CYS A 493 -26.76 -13.85 28.27
N ARG A 494 -26.04 -14.97 28.11
CA ARG A 494 -24.80 -15.25 28.87
C ARG A 494 -23.69 -14.26 28.52
N ALA A 495 -23.61 -13.81 27.26
CA ALA A 495 -22.71 -12.73 26.86
C ALA A 495 -23.06 -11.39 27.53
N ALA A 496 -24.34 -11.06 27.67
CA ALA A 496 -24.79 -9.85 28.37
C ALA A 496 -24.47 -9.89 29.88
N GLU A 497 -24.57 -11.06 30.51
CA GLU A 497 -24.14 -11.27 31.91
C GLU A 497 -22.65 -10.96 32.10
N VAL A 498 -21.78 -11.52 31.25
CA VAL A 498 -20.32 -11.27 31.29
C VAL A 498 -20.01 -9.78 31.08
N LYS A 499 -20.72 -9.10 30.17
CA LYS A 499 -20.60 -7.64 29.98
C LYS A 499 -20.96 -6.87 31.24
N GLY A 500 -22.11 -7.18 31.84
CA GLY A 500 -22.57 -6.53 33.08
C GLY A 500 -21.60 -6.72 34.24
N TRP A 501 -20.96 -7.89 34.32
CA TRP A 501 -19.89 -8.12 35.31
C TRP A 501 -18.61 -7.33 34.99
N LEU A 502 -18.14 -7.32 33.74
CA LEU A 502 -16.95 -6.54 33.33
C LEU A 502 -17.09 -5.03 33.54
N GLU A 503 -18.32 -4.51 33.53
CA GLU A 503 -18.64 -3.11 33.80
C GLU A 503 -18.95 -2.83 35.28
N SER A 504 -19.02 -3.86 36.14
CA SER A 504 -19.13 -3.69 37.58
C SER A 504 -17.79 -3.28 38.20
N PRO A 505 -17.78 -2.51 39.31
CA PRO A 505 -16.54 -2.15 40.01
C PRO A 505 -15.70 -3.38 40.41
N GLU A 506 -16.37 -4.44 40.84
CA GLU A 506 -15.74 -5.70 41.27
C GLU A 506 -15.11 -6.44 40.07
N GLY A 507 -15.80 -6.49 38.94
CA GLY A 507 -15.30 -7.19 37.75
C GLY A 507 -14.19 -6.44 37.04
N PHE A 508 -14.32 -5.13 36.89
CA PHE A 508 -13.23 -4.28 36.41
C PHE A 508 -12.01 -4.38 37.32
N SER A 509 -12.18 -4.32 38.64
CA SER A 509 -11.07 -4.43 39.61
C SER A 509 -10.34 -5.79 39.52
N ALA A 510 -11.09 -6.91 39.46
CA ALA A 510 -10.51 -8.24 39.33
C ALA A 510 -9.71 -8.42 38.03
N VAL A 511 -10.23 -7.89 36.92
CA VAL A 511 -9.55 -7.92 35.60
C VAL A 511 -8.33 -6.99 35.59
N LYS A 512 -8.45 -5.79 36.15
CA LYS A 512 -7.36 -4.82 36.31
C LYS A 512 -6.21 -5.38 37.13
N GLN A 513 -6.49 -6.07 38.23
CA GLN A 513 -5.46 -6.68 39.07
C GLN A 513 -4.63 -7.72 38.30
N ALA A 514 -5.31 -8.58 37.52
CA ALA A 514 -4.65 -9.58 36.67
C ALA A 514 -3.81 -8.93 35.55
N PHE A 515 -4.37 -7.90 34.90
CA PHE A 515 -3.70 -7.16 33.82
C PHE A 515 -2.43 -6.43 34.31
N ASP A 516 -2.56 -5.63 35.38
CA ASP A 516 -1.49 -4.76 35.90
C ASP A 516 -0.32 -5.55 36.50
N HIS A 517 -0.57 -6.79 36.97
CA HIS A 517 0.48 -7.67 37.49
C HIS A 517 1.51 -8.09 36.41
N THR A 518 1.13 -8.02 35.12
CA THR A 518 2.00 -8.50 34.03
C THR A 518 3.20 -7.59 33.71
N SER A 519 3.18 -6.32 34.14
CA SER A 519 4.20 -5.31 33.85
C SER A 519 4.18 -4.13 34.83
N ARG A 520 5.37 -3.66 35.23
CA ARG A 520 5.52 -2.46 36.08
C ARG A 520 4.93 -1.18 35.49
N PHE A 521 4.73 -1.10 34.17
CA PHE A 521 4.18 0.06 33.45
C PHE A 521 2.73 -0.13 32.99
N ALA A 522 2.23 -1.36 32.93
CA ALA A 522 0.85 -1.63 32.49
C ALA A 522 -0.12 -1.19 33.57
N ARG A 523 -0.95 -0.18 33.27
CA ARG A 523 -2.03 0.27 34.14
C ARG A 523 -3.30 0.33 33.32
N LEU A 524 -4.15 -0.67 33.48
CA LEU A 524 -5.46 -0.74 32.85
C LEU A 524 -6.30 0.43 33.32
N ASP A 525 -6.63 1.32 32.39
CA ASP A 525 -7.38 2.55 32.63
C ASP A 525 -8.87 2.30 32.41
N ARG A 526 -9.21 1.61 31.32
CA ARG A 526 -10.59 1.39 30.91
C ARG A 526 -10.80 0.07 30.18
N LEU A 527 -11.99 -0.50 30.35
CA LEU A 527 -12.58 -1.48 29.45
C LEU A 527 -13.72 -0.83 28.66
N GLN A 528 -13.82 -1.17 27.38
CA GLN A 528 -14.99 -0.88 26.55
C GLN A 528 -15.48 -2.20 25.93
N VAL A 529 -16.67 -2.64 26.32
CA VAL A 529 -17.20 -3.96 25.93
C VAL A 529 -18.38 -3.79 24.97
N SER A 530 -18.31 -4.45 23.81
CA SER A 530 -19.36 -4.48 22.79
C SER A 530 -19.77 -5.92 22.47
N LEU A 531 -21.04 -6.14 22.09
CA LEU A 531 -21.58 -7.46 21.77
C LEU A 531 -22.00 -7.55 20.30
N ALA A 532 -21.80 -8.74 19.72
CA ALA A 532 -22.47 -9.16 18.50
C ALA A 532 -23.06 -10.56 18.72
N GLY A 533 -24.34 -10.62 19.09
CA GLY A 533 -25.00 -11.85 19.51
C GLY A 533 -24.31 -12.44 20.75
N ARG A 534 -23.72 -13.63 20.61
CA ARG A 534 -23.00 -14.35 21.69
C ARG A 534 -21.49 -14.07 21.73
N ASN A 535 -20.97 -13.19 20.87
CA ASN A 535 -19.58 -12.73 20.90
C ASN A 535 -19.46 -11.44 21.72
N LEU A 536 -18.43 -11.32 22.57
CA LEU A 536 -18.02 -10.07 23.18
C LEU A 536 -16.69 -9.62 22.58
N TYR A 537 -16.59 -8.32 22.31
CA TYR A 537 -15.37 -7.62 21.94
C TYR A 537 -14.99 -6.72 23.12
N ILE A 538 -13.89 -7.04 23.79
CA ILE A 538 -13.46 -6.38 25.03
C ILE A 538 -12.24 -5.53 24.67
N ARG A 539 -12.38 -4.21 24.62
CA ARG A 539 -11.29 -3.27 24.31
C ARG A 539 -10.61 -2.85 25.62
N PHE A 540 -9.45 -3.44 25.90
CA PHE A 540 -8.56 -3.07 26.99
C PHE A 540 -7.78 -1.81 26.59
N GLN A 541 -7.76 -0.80 27.45
CA GLN A 541 -6.96 0.42 27.28
C GLN A 541 -6.05 0.63 28.48
N SER A 542 -4.75 0.82 28.24
CA SER A 542 -3.74 0.91 29.29
C SER A 542 -2.59 1.84 28.91
N GLN A 543 -2.02 2.51 29.92
CA GLN A 543 -0.73 3.18 29.82
C GLN A 543 0.40 2.15 29.62
N THR A 544 1.48 2.58 28.97
CA THR A 544 2.58 1.69 28.54
C THR A 544 3.98 2.25 28.82
N GLY A 545 4.07 3.35 29.58
CA GLY A 545 5.29 4.13 29.74
C GLY A 545 5.76 4.69 28.40
N ASP A 546 7.07 4.67 28.17
CA ASP A 546 7.70 5.17 26.93
C ASP A 546 7.69 4.17 25.76
N ALA A 547 7.21 2.95 25.97
CA ALA A 547 7.01 1.99 24.89
C ALA A 547 5.67 2.23 24.19
N MET A 548 5.63 2.00 22.87
CA MET A 548 4.38 1.95 22.11
C MET A 548 3.45 0.84 22.65
N GLY A 549 4.04 -0.23 23.21
CA GLY A 549 3.39 -1.06 24.23
C GLY A 549 2.48 -2.18 23.77
N MET A 550 2.37 -2.44 22.46
CA MET A 550 1.53 -3.50 21.90
C MET A 550 1.81 -4.91 22.44
N ASN A 551 3.08 -5.26 22.72
CA ASN A 551 3.42 -6.55 23.34
C ASN A 551 3.02 -6.60 24.82
N MET A 552 3.22 -5.49 25.54
CA MET A 552 2.84 -5.34 26.95
C MET A 552 1.33 -5.54 27.14
N LEU A 553 0.52 -4.95 26.26
CA LEU A 553 -0.93 -5.07 26.30
C LEU A 553 -1.44 -6.42 25.85
N SER A 554 -0.76 -7.12 24.93
CA SER A 554 -1.15 -8.49 24.58
C SER A 554 -0.99 -9.41 25.79
N LYS A 555 0.18 -9.35 26.46
CA LYS A 555 0.44 -10.11 27.69
C LYS A 555 -0.54 -9.77 28.82
N GLY A 556 -0.79 -8.48 29.07
CA GLY A 556 -1.78 -8.03 30.05
C GLY A 556 -3.19 -8.54 29.74
N THR A 557 -3.56 -8.54 28.46
CA THR A 557 -4.87 -9.01 27.98
C THR A 557 -5.01 -10.52 28.13
N GLU A 558 -3.98 -11.31 27.82
CA GLU A 558 -3.98 -12.76 28.02
C GLU A 558 -4.23 -13.11 29.50
N GLN A 559 -3.45 -12.54 30.42
CA GLN A 559 -3.62 -12.78 31.86
C GLN A 559 -4.99 -12.34 32.39
N ALA A 560 -5.55 -11.26 31.84
CA ALA A 560 -6.90 -10.78 32.15
C ALA A 560 -8.00 -11.71 31.61
N LEU A 561 -7.78 -12.32 30.43
CA LEU A 561 -8.70 -13.28 29.83
C LEU A 561 -8.67 -14.62 30.57
N ASP A 562 -7.50 -15.07 31.03
CA ASP A 562 -7.37 -16.26 31.89
C ASP A 562 -8.19 -16.08 33.17
N ARG A 563 -8.04 -14.93 33.85
CA ARG A 563 -8.82 -14.58 35.05
C ARG A 563 -10.32 -14.47 34.77
N LEU A 564 -10.71 -14.07 33.56
CA LEU A 564 -12.12 -14.06 33.13
C LEU A 564 -12.62 -15.49 32.88
N GLN A 565 -11.80 -16.37 32.32
CA GLN A 565 -12.13 -17.76 32.02
C GLN A 565 -12.23 -18.63 33.28
N GLU A 566 -11.46 -18.34 34.32
CA GLU A 566 -11.64 -18.94 35.67
C GLU A 566 -13.05 -18.69 36.22
N ARG A 567 -13.62 -17.50 35.98
CA ARG A 567 -14.96 -17.13 36.44
C ARG A 567 -16.07 -17.61 35.51
N TYR A 568 -15.79 -17.64 34.21
CA TYR A 568 -16.71 -18.09 33.17
C TYR A 568 -16.07 -19.23 32.37
N PRO A 569 -16.05 -20.48 32.89
CA PRO A 569 -15.43 -21.62 32.18
C PRO A 569 -16.12 -21.96 30.86
N ASP A 570 -17.36 -21.50 30.67
CA ASP A 570 -18.14 -21.58 29.44
C ASP A 570 -17.74 -20.52 28.38
N MET A 571 -16.82 -19.61 28.71
CA MET A 571 -16.24 -18.66 27.77
C MET A 571 -15.17 -19.32 26.89
N ARG A 572 -15.31 -19.15 25.57
CA ARG A 572 -14.28 -19.51 24.58
C ARG A 572 -13.56 -18.26 24.07
N LEU A 573 -12.26 -18.17 24.29
CA LEU A 573 -11.40 -17.22 23.56
C LEU A 573 -11.34 -17.63 22.08
N LEU A 574 -11.70 -16.71 21.18
CA LEU A 574 -11.58 -16.92 19.73
C LEU A 574 -10.29 -16.29 19.19
N ALA A 575 -9.95 -15.08 19.63
CA ALA A 575 -8.66 -14.44 19.33
C ALA A 575 -8.32 -13.32 20.32
N VAL A 576 -7.05 -13.19 20.70
CA VAL A 576 -6.51 -12.07 21.50
C VAL A 576 -6.62 -10.72 20.76
N SER A 577 -6.78 -10.75 19.42
CA SER A 577 -7.03 -9.56 18.59
C SER A 577 -8.21 -9.80 17.63
N GLY A 578 -9.43 -9.57 18.12
CA GLY A 578 -10.68 -9.59 17.35
C GLY A 578 -10.93 -8.34 16.49
N ASN A 579 -9.87 -7.66 16.04
CA ASN A 579 -9.90 -6.37 15.32
C ASN A 579 -10.59 -5.19 16.04
N TYR A 580 -10.97 -5.31 17.32
CA TYR A 580 -11.58 -4.22 18.09
C TYR A 580 -10.57 -3.32 18.84
N CYS A 581 -9.27 -3.43 18.53
CA CYS A 581 -8.24 -2.58 19.13
C CYS A 581 -8.40 -1.09 18.71
N THR A 582 -8.35 -0.70 17.43
CA THR A 582 -8.04 -1.47 16.21
C THR A 582 -6.62 -1.17 15.74
N ASP A 583 -5.83 -2.20 15.40
CA ASP A 583 -4.42 -2.04 15.03
C ASP A 583 -4.20 -2.13 13.52
N LYS A 584 -3.47 -1.17 12.92
CA LYS A 584 -3.04 -1.16 11.51
C LYS A 584 -4.16 -1.27 10.47
N LYS A 585 -5.40 -0.92 10.84
CA LYS A 585 -6.58 -0.83 9.95
C LYS A 585 -7.35 0.45 10.27
N PRO A 586 -7.95 1.14 9.28
CA PRO A 586 -8.79 2.30 9.54
C PRO A 586 -10.04 1.86 10.31
N ALA A 587 -10.35 2.55 11.40
CA ALA A 587 -11.49 2.21 12.25
C ALA A 587 -11.99 3.42 13.05
N ALA A 588 -13.31 3.68 12.98
CA ALA A 588 -13.96 4.77 13.71
C ALA A 588 -13.74 4.71 15.23
N VAL A 589 -13.56 3.52 15.81
CA VAL A 589 -13.27 3.34 17.25
C VAL A 589 -11.98 4.05 17.68
N ASN A 590 -10.96 4.11 16.83
CA ASN A 590 -9.72 4.85 17.12
C ASN A 590 -9.90 6.36 16.97
N TRP A 591 -10.74 6.79 16.03
CA TRP A 591 -11.07 8.20 15.81
C TRP A 591 -11.85 8.77 17.00
N ILE A 592 -12.90 8.06 17.44
CA ILE A 592 -13.86 8.53 18.44
C ILE A 592 -13.33 8.37 19.88
N HIS A 593 -12.64 7.26 20.19
CA HIS A 593 -12.19 6.95 21.55
C HIS A 593 -10.67 7.03 21.74
N GLY A 594 -9.93 7.49 20.72
CA GLY A 594 -8.47 7.52 20.72
C GLY A 594 -7.81 6.14 20.72
N ARG A 595 -6.49 6.12 20.52
CA ARG A 595 -5.63 4.92 20.69
C ARG A 595 -4.15 5.32 20.72
N GLY A 596 -3.41 4.93 21.75
CA GLY A 596 -2.05 5.43 21.96
C GLY A 596 -2.10 6.84 22.55
N LYS A 597 -1.44 7.80 21.90
CA LYS A 597 -1.45 9.21 22.30
C LYS A 597 -2.53 9.97 21.52
N SER A 598 -3.42 10.67 22.22
CA SER A 598 -4.27 11.70 21.60
C SER A 598 -3.59 13.06 21.81
N ALA A 599 -3.30 13.80 20.74
CA ALA A 599 -2.61 15.07 20.81
C ALA A 599 -3.36 16.17 20.05
N VAL A 600 -3.23 17.41 20.51
CA VAL A 600 -3.68 18.62 19.81
C VAL A 600 -2.55 19.63 19.77
N CYS A 601 -2.47 20.40 18.70
CA CYS A 601 -1.62 21.57 18.60
C CYS A 601 -2.31 22.71 17.86
N GLU A 602 -1.86 23.94 18.15
CA GLU A 602 -2.38 25.18 17.61
C GLU A 602 -1.26 26.21 17.42
N ALA A 603 -1.47 27.12 16.47
CA ALA A 603 -0.64 28.31 16.26
C ALA A 603 -1.49 29.45 15.69
N VAL A 604 -1.12 30.69 16.00
CA VAL A 604 -1.63 31.88 15.33
C VAL A 604 -0.52 32.44 14.44
N ILE A 605 -0.79 32.53 13.15
CA ILE A 605 0.15 32.98 12.12
C ILE A 605 -0.26 34.40 11.69
N PRO A 606 0.57 35.43 11.92
CA PRO A 606 0.20 36.80 11.57
C PRO A 606 -0.08 36.96 10.07
N ALA A 607 -1.04 37.80 9.69
CA ALA A 607 -1.43 38.07 8.30
C ALA A 607 -0.24 38.34 7.38
N ARG A 608 0.72 39.14 7.86
CA ARG A 608 1.98 39.45 7.18
C ARG A 608 2.80 38.19 6.85
N VAL A 609 2.88 37.22 7.76
CA VAL A 609 3.61 35.95 7.54
C VAL A 609 2.87 35.07 6.53
N VAL A 610 1.53 35.09 6.54
CA VAL A 610 0.72 34.39 5.52
C VAL A 610 0.98 34.95 4.12
N GLN A 611 1.12 36.27 3.99
CA GLN A 611 1.44 36.93 2.72
C GLN A 611 2.92 36.76 2.32
N GLU A 612 3.86 37.05 3.23
CA GLU A 612 5.30 37.08 2.94
C GLU A 612 5.93 35.69 2.84
N VAL A 613 5.51 34.72 3.65
CA VAL A 613 6.12 33.37 3.70
C VAL A 613 5.24 32.36 2.98
N LEU A 614 3.96 32.29 3.31
CA LEU A 614 3.04 31.30 2.72
C LEU A 614 2.55 31.71 1.32
N LYS A 615 2.76 32.96 0.90
CA LYS A 615 2.37 33.50 -0.41
C LYS A 615 0.87 33.35 -0.71
N SER A 616 0.04 33.49 0.33
CA SER A 616 -1.42 33.31 0.29
C SER A 616 -2.11 34.41 1.12
N SER A 617 -3.44 34.34 1.25
CA SER A 617 -4.21 35.09 2.25
C SER A 617 -4.87 34.14 3.26
N THR A 618 -5.17 34.65 4.45
CA THR A 618 -5.86 33.91 5.52
C THR A 618 -7.26 33.46 5.08
N ALA A 619 -8.03 34.34 4.43
CA ALA A 619 -9.35 34.00 3.89
C ALA A 619 -9.30 32.82 2.89
N ALA A 620 -8.34 32.82 1.95
CA ALA A 620 -8.18 31.74 0.97
C ALA A 620 -7.76 30.41 1.63
N LEU A 621 -6.94 30.46 2.69
CA LEU A 621 -6.56 29.27 3.47
C LEU A 621 -7.75 28.68 4.23
N VAL A 622 -8.56 29.52 4.88
CA VAL A 622 -9.78 29.11 5.60
C VAL A 622 -10.81 28.52 4.64
N GLU A 623 -11.10 29.20 3.53
CA GLU A 623 -12.03 28.74 2.50
C GLU A 623 -11.59 27.38 1.91
N LEU A 624 -10.30 27.22 1.59
CA LEU A 624 -9.76 25.97 1.10
C LEU A 624 -9.78 24.87 2.17
N ASN A 625 -9.55 25.19 3.45
CA ASN A 625 -9.62 24.20 4.53
C ASN A 625 -11.05 23.67 4.69
N ILE A 626 -12.04 24.56 4.72
CA ILE A 626 -13.46 24.17 4.75
C ILE A 626 -13.80 23.32 3.52
N SER A 627 -13.48 23.81 2.32
CA SER A 627 -13.87 23.14 1.07
C SER A 627 -13.16 21.80 0.84
N LYS A 628 -11.88 21.68 1.23
CA LYS A 628 -11.04 20.50 0.97
C LYS A 628 -10.96 19.54 2.15
N ASN A 629 -10.53 20.02 3.32
CA ASN A 629 -10.25 19.19 4.49
C ASN A 629 -11.54 18.77 5.22
N LEU A 630 -12.60 19.60 5.17
CA LEU A 630 -13.89 19.28 5.78
C LEU A 630 -14.88 18.73 4.73
N VAL A 631 -15.37 19.57 3.82
CA VAL A 631 -16.41 19.20 2.84
C VAL A 631 -15.91 18.13 1.88
N GLY A 632 -14.75 18.31 1.25
CA GLY A 632 -14.17 17.32 0.34
C GLY A 632 -13.97 15.94 0.99
N SER A 633 -13.44 15.90 2.22
CA SER A 633 -13.31 14.65 2.98
C SER A 633 -14.65 14.03 3.39
N ALA A 634 -15.66 14.84 3.71
CA ALA A 634 -17.02 14.36 3.99
C ALA A 634 -17.67 13.75 2.73
N MET A 635 -17.56 14.42 1.57
CA MET A 635 -18.04 13.89 0.28
C MET A 635 -17.32 12.60 -0.14
N ALA A 636 -16.07 12.41 0.30
CA ALA A 636 -15.31 11.18 0.08
C ALA A 636 -15.65 10.04 1.05
N GLY A 637 -16.51 10.26 2.05
CA GLY A 637 -16.80 9.28 3.10
C GLY A 637 -15.62 9.01 4.04
N SER A 638 -14.72 9.99 4.22
CA SER A 638 -13.54 9.87 5.07
C SER A 638 -13.90 9.79 6.56
N ILE A 639 -13.22 8.92 7.30
CA ILE A 639 -13.29 8.84 8.76
C ILE A 639 -11.89 9.05 9.31
N GLY A 640 -11.68 10.19 9.97
CA GLY A 640 -10.39 10.60 10.55
C GLY A 640 -9.39 11.22 9.58
N GLY A 641 -9.67 11.22 8.26
CA GLY A 641 -8.86 11.91 7.26
C GLY A 641 -9.44 13.28 6.91
N PHE A 642 -9.48 14.22 7.86
CA PHE A 642 -9.95 15.60 7.68
C PHE A 642 -8.77 16.59 7.63
N ASN A 643 -7.76 16.24 6.84
CA ASN A 643 -6.46 16.91 6.70
C ASN A 643 -5.96 16.79 5.26
N ALA A 644 -4.85 17.46 4.93
CA ALA A 644 -4.27 17.45 3.59
C ALA A 644 -3.26 16.32 3.37
N HIS A 645 -2.31 16.12 4.29
CA HIS A 645 -1.25 15.13 4.15
C HIS A 645 -0.58 14.71 5.48
N ALA A 646 -1.29 14.71 6.61
CA ALA A 646 -0.75 14.29 7.92
C ALA A 646 0.00 12.94 7.84
N ALA A 647 -0.47 12.01 7.01
CA ALA A 647 0.18 10.73 6.74
C ALA A 647 1.63 10.85 6.23
N ASN A 648 1.95 11.82 5.36
CA ASN A 648 3.31 12.01 4.84
C ASN A 648 4.29 12.33 5.98
N ILE A 649 3.90 13.26 6.85
CA ILE A 649 4.72 13.71 7.98
C ILE A 649 4.85 12.59 9.02
N VAL A 650 3.74 11.92 9.36
CA VAL A 650 3.73 10.77 10.27
C VAL A 650 4.66 9.67 9.76
N THR A 651 4.52 9.23 8.51
CA THR A 651 5.37 8.17 7.93
C THR A 651 6.85 8.57 7.92
N ALA A 652 7.18 9.81 7.52
CA ALA A 652 8.56 10.28 7.48
C ALA A 652 9.22 10.24 8.88
N ILE A 653 8.55 10.78 9.90
CA ILE A 653 9.05 10.73 11.29
C ILE A 653 9.07 9.29 11.81
N TYR A 654 8.08 8.46 11.48
CA TYR A 654 7.99 7.08 11.96
C TYR A 654 9.14 6.22 11.45
N ILE A 655 9.50 6.34 10.16
CA ILE A 655 10.66 5.65 9.57
C ILE A 655 11.97 6.18 10.18
N ALA A 656 12.14 7.50 10.29
CA ALA A 656 13.34 8.11 10.84
C ALA A 656 13.57 7.75 12.32
N CYS A 657 12.50 7.71 13.12
CA CYS A 657 12.56 7.47 14.56
C CYS A 657 12.30 6.01 14.97
N GLY A 658 12.31 5.05 14.05
CA GLY A 658 12.20 3.61 14.36
C GLY A 658 10.86 3.15 14.93
N GLN A 659 9.79 3.87 14.58
CA GLN A 659 8.41 3.49 14.89
C GLN A 659 7.93 2.39 13.90
N ASP A 660 6.71 1.89 14.07
CA ASP A 660 6.11 0.90 13.17
C ASP A 660 5.38 1.62 12.00
N PRO A 661 5.90 1.63 10.76
CA PRO A 661 5.33 2.44 9.69
C PRO A 661 3.90 2.02 9.30
N ALA A 662 3.52 0.76 9.54
CA ALA A 662 2.17 0.27 9.27
C ALA A 662 1.12 0.87 10.24
N GLN A 663 1.55 1.44 11.36
CA GLN A 663 0.67 2.17 12.28
C GLN A 663 0.33 3.58 11.77
N THR A 664 0.97 4.08 10.71
CA THR A 664 0.53 5.31 10.00
C THR A 664 -0.98 5.26 9.71
N VAL A 665 -1.54 4.08 9.39
CA VAL A 665 -2.98 3.88 9.09
C VAL A 665 -3.92 4.42 10.18
N GLY A 666 -3.58 4.30 11.46
CA GLY A 666 -4.33 4.89 12.57
C GLY A 666 -3.71 6.20 13.07
N SER A 667 -2.39 6.32 12.98
CA SER A 667 -1.62 7.46 13.49
C SER A 667 -1.67 8.71 12.62
N SER A 668 -2.10 8.60 11.36
CA SER A 668 -2.38 9.75 10.48
C SER A 668 -3.81 10.28 10.59
N ASN A 669 -4.63 9.74 11.49
CA ASN A 669 -5.92 10.33 11.84
C ASN A 669 -5.69 11.76 12.33
N CYS A 670 -6.22 12.74 11.60
CA CYS A 670 -6.07 14.15 11.91
C CYS A 670 -7.26 14.95 11.35
N ILE A 671 -7.75 15.89 12.16
CA ILE A 671 -8.58 17.00 11.70
C ILE A 671 -7.78 18.30 11.79
N THR A 672 -7.78 19.05 10.69
CA THR A 672 -7.13 20.35 10.56
C THR A 672 -8.21 21.43 10.47
N LEU A 673 -8.16 22.39 11.38
CA LEU A 673 -9.07 23.53 11.43
C LEU A 673 -8.29 24.82 11.21
N MET A 674 -8.91 25.77 10.51
CA MET A 674 -8.34 27.07 10.17
C MET A 674 -9.43 28.13 10.31
N GLU A 675 -9.13 29.21 11.02
CA GLU A 675 -10.06 30.28 11.36
C GLU A 675 -9.38 31.65 11.26
N CYS A 676 -10.14 32.67 10.86
CA CYS A 676 -9.71 34.07 10.89
C CYS A 676 -9.78 34.59 12.34
N VAL A 677 -8.70 35.19 12.84
CA VAL A 677 -8.59 35.77 14.19
C VAL A 677 -7.87 37.13 14.17
N GLY A 678 -7.64 37.71 15.35
CA GLY A 678 -7.07 39.06 15.50
C GLY A 678 -8.14 40.15 15.49
N THR A 679 -7.74 41.40 15.74
CA THR A 679 -8.63 42.57 15.76
C THR A 679 -9.28 42.84 14.41
N ASP A 680 -8.53 42.60 13.34
CA ASP A 680 -8.89 42.94 11.96
C ASP A 680 -9.36 41.70 11.17
N GLY A 681 -9.35 40.51 11.80
CA GLY A 681 -9.74 39.23 11.17
C GLY A 681 -8.77 38.71 10.11
N GLU A 682 -7.55 39.24 10.04
CA GLU A 682 -6.56 38.87 9.02
C GLU A 682 -5.55 37.80 9.50
N ASP A 683 -5.40 37.57 10.81
CA ASP A 683 -4.48 36.56 11.34
C ASP A 683 -5.08 35.16 11.22
N LEU A 684 -4.26 34.16 10.93
CA LEU A 684 -4.69 32.78 10.77
C LEU A 684 -4.49 31.99 12.05
N CYS A 685 -5.57 31.60 12.72
CA CYS A 685 -5.52 30.51 13.68
C CYS A 685 -5.55 29.18 12.93
N VAL A 686 -4.62 28.28 13.23
CA VAL A 686 -4.58 26.91 12.70
C VAL A 686 -4.41 25.92 13.83
N SER A 687 -5.18 24.83 13.80
CA SER A 687 -5.01 23.71 14.74
C SER A 687 -5.05 22.36 14.04
N CYS A 688 -4.40 21.38 14.66
CA CYS A 688 -4.41 19.98 14.25
C CYS A 688 -4.68 19.09 15.46
N THR A 689 -5.71 18.25 15.37
CA THR A 689 -6.06 17.26 16.42
C THR A 689 -5.86 15.85 15.89
N MET A 690 -5.03 15.06 16.58
CA MET A 690 -4.64 13.70 16.20
C MET A 690 -4.97 12.73 17.34
N PRO A 691 -6.12 12.04 17.32
CA PRO A 691 -6.59 11.27 18.48
C PRO A 691 -5.89 9.91 18.68
N SER A 692 -5.15 9.40 17.71
CA SER A 692 -4.66 8.02 17.73
C SER A 692 -3.21 7.81 17.27
N LEU A 693 -2.26 8.57 17.81
CA LEU A 693 -0.82 8.42 17.53
C LEU A 693 -0.22 7.21 18.27
N GLU A 694 0.22 6.21 17.52
CA GLU A 694 0.75 4.92 18.00
C GLU A 694 2.28 4.94 17.97
N LEU A 695 2.91 5.50 19.00
CA LEU A 695 4.36 5.71 19.03
C LEU A 695 4.98 5.46 20.41
N GLY A 696 6.30 5.31 20.41
CA GLY A 696 7.11 5.12 21.62
C GLY A 696 8.59 5.39 21.36
N THR A 697 9.36 5.57 22.41
CA THR A 697 10.79 5.87 22.36
C THR A 697 11.64 4.69 22.84
N VAL A 698 10.99 3.60 23.29
CA VAL A 698 11.60 2.34 23.72
C VAL A 698 10.97 1.14 23.01
N GLY A 699 11.80 0.26 22.47
CA GLY A 699 11.42 -1.03 21.88
C GLY A 699 11.11 -0.96 20.38
N GLY A 700 11.05 -2.12 19.73
CA GLY A 700 10.91 -2.18 18.26
C GLY A 700 12.14 -1.59 17.57
N GLY A 701 11.93 -0.75 16.55
CA GLY A 701 13.01 -0.14 15.76
C GLY A 701 13.78 0.98 16.48
N THR A 702 13.32 1.47 17.63
CA THR A 702 13.95 2.63 18.31
C THR A 702 15.35 2.34 18.86
N GLY A 703 15.70 1.06 19.05
CA GLY A 703 17.03 0.61 19.48
C GLY A 703 18.06 0.49 18.35
N LEU A 704 17.68 0.69 17.08
CA LEU A 704 18.61 0.66 15.96
C LEU A 704 19.46 1.95 15.94
N PRO A 705 20.79 1.89 15.71
CA PRO A 705 21.67 3.06 15.90
C PRO A 705 21.29 4.33 15.14
N ALA A 706 20.79 4.23 13.90
CA ALA A 706 20.39 5.39 13.11
C ALA A 706 19.07 6.01 13.63
N GLN A 707 18.08 5.18 13.94
CA GLN A 707 16.80 5.59 14.50
C GLN A 707 16.94 6.18 15.91
N HIS A 708 17.84 5.58 16.70
CA HIS A 708 18.29 6.08 17.99
C HIS A 708 18.87 7.50 17.89
N ALA A 709 19.76 7.77 16.92
CA ALA A 709 20.32 9.10 16.70
C ALA A 709 19.23 10.14 16.35
N CYS A 710 18.23 9.78 15.53
CA CYS A 710 17.10 10.66 15.23
C CYS A 710 16.26 10.99 16.49
N LEU A 711 16.02 10.00 17.36
CA LEU A 711 15.36 10.22 18.65
C LEU A 711 16.19 11.06 19.62
N GLN A 712 17.53 10.97 19.57
CA GLN A 712 18.44 11.81 20.34
C GLN A 712 18.45 13.27 19.85
N MET A 713 18.40 13.51 18.53
CA MET A 713 18.25 14.86 17.97
C MET A 713 17.00 15.57 18.49
N LEU A 714 15.91 14.81 18.68
CA LEU A 714 14.65 15.30 19.24
C LEU A 714 14.65 15.36 20.79
N GLY A 715 15.71 14.89 21.45
CA GLY A 715 15.83 14.89 22.92
C GLY A 715 14.92 13.88 23.64
N VAL A 716 14.37 12.89 22.93
CA VAL A 716 13.35 11.96 23.45
C VAL A 716 13.78 10.49 23.40
N HIS A 717 15.05 10.18 23.15
CA HIS A 717 15.49 8.78 23.13
C HIS A 717 15.33 8.09 24.50
N GLY A 718 14.84 6.84 24.49
CA GLY A 718 14.81 5.98 25.68
C GLY A 718 13.64 6.25 26.60
N SER A 719 13.67 5.67 27.80
CA SER A 719 12.70 5.90 28.87
C SER A 719 13.01 7.18 29.65
N SER A 720 11.97 7.85 30.14
CA SER A 720 12.10 8.93 31.11
C SER A 720 12.08 8.35 32.53
N ASP A 721 13.21 8.42 33.23
CA ASP A 721 13.35 7.86 34.59
C ASP A 721 12.53 8.63 35.64
N GLN A 722 12.37 9.95 35.44
CA GLN A 722 11.64 10.83 36.36
C GLN A 722 10.12 10.79 36.13
N CYS A 723 9.68 10.60 34.89
CA CYS A 723 8.27 10.60 34.53
C CYS A 723 8.01 9.63 33.36
N PRO A 724 7.78 8.33 33.64
CA PRO A 724 7.57 7.33 32.60
C PRO A 724 6.50 7.73 31.58
N GLY A 725 6.83 7.54 30.31
CA GLY A 725 6.00 7.95 29.17
C GLY A 725 6.24 9.38 28.68
N GLU A 726 7.00 10.22 29.38
CA GLU A 726 7.16 11.62 29.00
C GLU A 726 7.96 11.81 27.71
N ASN A 727 8.91 10.92 27.40
CA ASN A 727 9.62 10.94 26.13
C ASN A 727 8.66 10.61 24.98
N SER A 728 7.81 9.58 25.15
CA SER A 728 6.78 9.24 24.16
C SER A 728 5.71 10.34 24.01
N ARG A 729 5.28 11.00 25.09
CA ARG A 729 4.36 12.15 25.03
C ARG A 729 5.00 13.35 24.34
N THR A 730 6.29 13.57 24.53
CA THR A 730 7.06 14.61 23.84
C THR A 730 7.19 14.31 22.35
N LEU A 731 7.47 13.07 21.97
CA LEU A 731 7.46 12.65 20.56
C LEU A 731 6.09 12.85 19.90
N ALA A 732 4.98 12.55 20.60
CA ALA A 732 3.62 12.82 20.09
C ALA A 732 3.35 14.32 19.87
N ARG A 733 3.79 15.19 20.79
CA ARG A 733 3.72 16.65 20.60
C ARG A 733 4.52 17.11 19.37
N ILE A 734 5.74 16.59 19.20
CA ILE A 734 6.60 16.90 18.04
C ILE A 734 5.95 16.44 16.72
N VAL A 735 5.42 15.22 16.67
CA VAL A 735 4.72 14.72 15.47
C VAL A 735 3.52 15.60 15.13
N CYS A 736 2.66 15.91 16.12
CA CYS A 736 1.47 16.73 15.90
C CYS A 736 1.83 18.16 15.43
N ALA A 737 2.82 18.80 16.06
CA ALA A 737 3.29 20.13 15.65
C ALA A 737 3.94 20.14 14.25
N THR A 738 4.65 19.06 13.88
CA THR A 738 5.25 18.93 12.55
C THR A 738 4.18 18.66 11.48
N VAL A 739 3.12 17.92 11.83
CA VAL A 739 1.92 17.76 10.98
C VAL A 739 1.29 19.13 10.72
N LEU A 740 1.07 19.95 11.75
CA LEU A 740 0.53 21.31 11.58
C LEU A 740 1.40 22.17 10.64
N ALA A 741 2.72 22.13 10.80
CA ALA A 741 3.64 22.85 9.91
C ALA A 741 3.57 22.35 8.45
N GLY A 742 3.43 21.04 8.25
CA GLY A 742 3.20 20.43 6.94
C GLY A 742 1.87 20.86 6.32
N GLU A 743 0.77 20.74 7.07
CA GLU A 743 -0.58 21.15 6.66
C GLU A 743 -0.59 22.61 6.21
N LEU A 744 -0.03 23.52 7.02
CA LEU A 744 0.04 24.95 6.71
C LEU A 744 0.77 25.21 5.38
N SER A 745 1.91 24.56 5.17
CA SER A 745 2.72 24.69 3.95
C SER A 745 2.02 24.13 2.71
N LEU A 746 1.40 22.94 2.81
CA LEU A 746 0.70 22.33 1.68
C LEU A 746 -0.60 23.06 1.33
N MET A 747 -1.36 23.50 2.33
CA MET A 747 -2.59 24.27 2.11
C MET A 747 -2.29 25.63 1.47
N ALA A 748 -1.20 26.29 1.85
CA ALA A 748 -0.72 27.49 1.19
C ALA A 748 -0.29 27.25 -0.26
N ALA A 749 0.49 26.20 -0.51
CA ALA A 749 0.91 25.84 -1.87
C ALA A 749 -0.27 25.45 -2.78
N LEU A 750 -1.37 24.94 -2.21
CA LEU A 750 -2.62 24.68 -2.92
C LEU A 750 -3.40 25.98 -3.18
N ALA A 751 -3.62 26.82 -2.17
CA ALA A 751 -4.36 28.08 -2.29
C ALA A 751 -3.70 29.06 -3.29
N ALA A 752 -2.37 29.12 -3.31
CA ALA A 752 -1.59 29.93 -4.26
C ALA A 752 -1.37 29.26 -5.64
N GLY A 753 -1.87 28.04 -5.87
CA GLY A 753 -1.65 27.30 -7.12
C GLY A 753 -0.19 26.87 -7.37
N HIS A 754 0.69 26.98 -6.37
CA HIS A 754 2.13 26.72 -6.49
C HIS A 754 2.53 25.24 -6.47
N LEU A 755 1.66 24.34 -6.01
CA LEU A 755 2.00 22.92 -5.78
C LEU A 755 2.71 22.24 -6.96
N VAL A 756 2.23 22.46 -8.21
CA VAL A 756 2.82 21.85 -9.41
C VAL A 756 4.24 22.38 -9.66
N LYS A 757 4.45 23.69 -9.50
CA LYS A 757 5.76 24.33 -9.71
C LYS A 757 6.77 23.80 -8.69
N SER A 758 6.42 23.77 -7.40
CA SER A 758 7.33 23.28 -6.35
C SER A 758 7.68 21.80 -6.51
N HIS A 759 6.75 20.95 -6.94
CA HIS A 759 7.04 19.54 -7.25
C HIS A 759 7.96 19.38 -8.46
N MET A 760 7.81 20.20 -9.51
CA MET A 760 8.72 20.16 -10.67
C MET A 760 10.14 20.60 -10.29
N THR A 761 10.31 21.60 -9.42
CA THR A 761 11.63 22.13 -9.03
C THR A 761 12.38 21.23 -8.05
N HIS A 762 11.70 20.61 -7.08
CA HIS A 762 12.35 19.92 -5.95
C HIS A 762 12.06 18.42 -5.84
N ASN A 763 11.13 17.87 -6.63
CA ASN A 763 10.72 16.46 -6.58
C ASN A 763 10.91 15.74 -7.93
N ARG A 764 11.81 16.27 -8.75
CA ARG A 764 12.38 15.63 -9.95
C ARG A 764 13.89 15.81 -9.94
N TYR A 765 14.61 14.79 -10.39
CA TYR A 765 16.06 14.86 -10.56
C TYR A 765 16.35 15.63 -11.86
N ASN A 766 16.92 16.83 -11.76
CA ASN A 766 17.43 17.56 -12.93
C ASN A 766 18.77 16.94 -13.36
N THR A 767 18.71 15.79 -14.03
CA THR A 767 19.85 15.29 -14.81
C THR A 767 20.08 16.23 -15.99
N HIS A 768 21.01 17.17 -15.83
CA HIS A 768 21.72 17.76 -16.96
C HIS A 768 22.54 16.64 -17.64
N LEU A 769 21.88 15.89 -18.53
CA LEU A 769 22.55 15.02 -19.49
C LEU A 769 23.28 15.91 -20.49
N HIS A 770 24.57 16.14 -20.23
CA HIS A 770 25.50 16.57 -21.27
C HIS A 770 25.78 15.38 -22.19
N LEU A 771 24.97 15.31 -23.27
CA LEU A 771 25.05 14.39 -24.42
C LEU A 771 24.81 12.90 -24.09
#